data_AF-A0A8M1KE06-F1
#
_entry.id   AF-A0A8M1KE06-F1
#
_cell.length_a   1.000
_cell.length_b   1.000
_cell.length_c   1.000
_cell.angle_alpha   90.00
_cell.angle_beta   90.00
_cell.angle_gamma   90.00
#
_symmetry.space_group_name_H-M   'P 1'
#
loop_
_entity.id
_entity.type
_entity.pdbx_description
1 polymer ?
#
loop_
_entity_poly.entity_id
_entity_poly.type
_entity_poly.pdbx_seq_one_letter_code
_entity_poly.pdbx_strand_id
1 'polypeptide(L)'
;MVDYHATNNQTQEYSSGGIYMEQENDWDRDLLLDPAWEKQQRKTFTAWCNSHLRKAGTQIDNIEEDFRDGLKLMLLLEVISGERLPKPERGKMRVHKINNVNKALDFIASKGVKLVSIGAEEIVDGNAKMTLGMIWTIILRFAIQDISVEETSAKEGLLLWCQRKTAPYKNVNVNNFHISWKDGLAFNALIHRHRPELIDYDKLRKDDPVHNLNNAFEVAEKYLDIPKMLDAEDIVNTARPDEKAIMTYVSSFYHAFSGAQKAETAANRICKVLAVNQENEHLMEDYEKLASDLLEWIRRTIPWLENRAPEKTMTEMQQKLEDFRDYRRTHKPPKVQEKCQLEINFNTLQTKLRLSNRPAFMPSEGRMVSDINGSWHKLEGAEKGYEEWLLNEIRRLERLDHLAEKFRQKATIHESWTDGKEAMLTQKDFETATLSEVKALLKKHEAFESDLAAHQDRVEQIAAIAQELNELDYYDSPSVNARCQKICEQWDILGSLTQNRREALERTEKQLESIDELYLEYAKRAAPFNNWMEGAMEDLQDMFIVHNIEEIQGLITAHEQFKSTLPEANKEREAIQAIQAEVQKIAQYNGIKLAGANPYTSITPESIDNKWDKVEQLVPQRDQALQEELARQQSNDHLRRQFATQANVVGPWIQNKMEEIGRISIEMNGTLEDQLTNLREYEQRIIEYKPNIDQLEGDHQLIQEALIFDNKYTSYTMEHLRVGWEQLLTTIARTINEIENQILTRDAKGISQEQLHEYRTSFNHFDKDHSGALMAEEFKACLISLGYDVENDKQGEAEFTRIMGIVDPNNSGAVTFQAFIDFMSRETTDTDTADQVIASFKILAGDKNFITAEELRRELPPDQAEYCIARMAPYAGPDATPGALDYMSFSTALYGESDL
;
A
#
# COMPACT_ATOMS: atom_id res chain seq x y z
N MET A 1 -69.06 -53.30 -18.73
CA MET A 1 -68.98 -54.67 -19.26
C MET A 1 -67.53 -55.08 -19.22
N VAL A 2 -67.25 -56.17 -18.50
CA VAL A 2 -66.16 -57.12 -18.75
C VAL A 2 -66.85 -58.35 -19.34
N ASP A 3 -66.25 -58.98 -20.34
CA ASP A 3 -66.78 -60.14 -21.08
C ASP A 3 -66.93 -61.41 -20.21
N TYR A 4 -67.99 -62.21 -20.40
CA TYR A 4 -67.97 -63.40 -21.27
C TYR A 4 -69.23 -64.31 -21.14
N HIS A 5 -69.72 -64.77 -22.31
CA HIS A 5 -70.48 -65.98 -22.67
C HIS A 5 -71.92 -66.32 -22.18
N ALA A 6 -72.85 -66.21 -23.15
CA ALA A 6 -73.65 -67.27 -23.81
C ALA A 6 -74.67 -68.14 -23.03
N THR A 7 -75.96 -68.10 -23.42
CA THR A 7 -76.67 -69.10 -24.29
C THR A 7 -78.20 -68.95 -24.28
N ASN A 8 -78.82 -69.41 -25.38
CA ASN A 8 -80.21 -69.82 -25.63
C ASN A 8 -81.29 -68.81 -26.08
N ASN A 9 -81.44 -68.77 -27.40
CA ASN A 9 -82.72 -68.66 -28.14
C ASN A 9 -83.52 -69.97 -27.99
N GLN A 10 -84.85 -69.85 -27.85
CA GLN A 10 -85.81 -70.65 -28.63
C GLN A 10 -87.25 -70.12 -28.46
N THR A 11 -87.80 -69.63 -29.57
CA THR A 11 -89.23 -69.62 -29.90
C THR A 11 -89.74 -71.04 -30.13
N GLN A 12 -90.92 -71.37 -29.62
CA GLN A 12 -91.88 -72.20 -30.35
C GLN A 12 -93.30 -72.08 -29.80
N GLU A 13 -94.23 -71.93 -30.75
CA GLU A 13 -95.68 -72.12 -30.64
C GLU A 13 -96.05 -73.46 -30.00
N TYR A 14 -97.24 -73.56 -29.40
CA TYR A 14 -98.26 -74.56 -29.78
C TYR A 14 -99.58 -74.29 -29.04
N SER A 15 -100.64 -74.11 -29.86
CA SER A 15 -101.99 -74.67 -29.76
C SER A 15 -102.65 -74.87 -28.38
N SER A 16 -103.85 -74.30 -28.19
CA SER A 16 -105.09 -75.09 -28.08
C SER A 16 -106.30 -74.23 -27.70
N GLY A 17 -107.43 -74.46 -28.37
CA GLY A 17 -108.69 -74.60 -27.65
C GLY A 17 -109.62 -73.38 -27.57
N GLY A 18 -110.12 -72.91 -28.71
CA GLY A 18 -111.45 -72.33 -28.74
C GLY A 18 -112.48 -73.45 -28.55
N ILE A 19 -113.15 -73.48 -27.40
CA ILE A 19 -114.33 -74.32 -27.16
C ILE A 19 -115.41 -73.43 -26.54
N TYR A 20 -116.50 -73.34 -27.29
CA TYR A 20 -117.80 -72.81 -26.94
C TYR A 20 -118.30 -73.45 -25.63
N MET A 21 -118.68 -72.63 -24.65
CA MET A 21 -119.63 -73.09 -23.63
C MET A 21 -121.02 -73.03 -24.25
N GLU A 22 -121.46 -74.19 -24.72
CA GLU A 22 -122.85 -74.52 -25.01
C GLU A 22 -123.76 -74.15 -23.82
N GLN A 23 -124.96 -73.69 -24.18
CA GLN A 23 -126.07 -73.52 -23.25
C GLN A 23 -126.49 -74.88 -22.70
N GLU A 24 -126.14 -75.18 -21.45
CA GLU A 24 -126.92 -76.16 -20.67
C GLU A 24 -128.22 -75.49 -20.20
N ASN A 25 -129.19 -75.49 -21.12
CA ASN A 25 -130.60 -75.48 -20.76
C ASN A 25 -130.96 -76.88 -20.26
N ASP A 26 -130.84 -77.09 -18.95
CA ASP A 26 -131.52 -78.19 -18.27
C ASP A 26 -132.04 -77.70 -16.91
N TRP A 27 -133.22 -77.07 -16.96
CA TRP A 27 -134.11 -77.07 -15.80
C TRP A 27 -135.29 -77.96 -16.18
N ASP A 28 -135.13 -79.21 -15.76
CA ASP A 28 -136.22 -80.14 -15.57
C ASP A 28 -137.35 -79.47 -14.79
N ARG A 29 -138.55 -79.67 -15.32
CA ARG A 29 -139.83 -79.42 -14.69
C ARG A 29 -139.91 -80.28 -13.43
N ASP A 30 -139.66 -79.69 -12.26
CA ASP A 30 -140.31 -80.06 -11.00
C ASP A 30 -139.71 -79.24 -9.84
N LEU A 31 -140.34 -78.10 -9.52
CA LEU A 31 -140.57 -77.63 -8.14
C LEU A 31 -141.47 -76.38 -8.19
N LEU A 32 -142.69 -76.57 -8.66
CA LEU A 32 -143.79 -75.65 -8.36
C LEU A 32 -144.15 -75.85 -6.87
N LEU A 33 -144.16 -74.75 -6.10
CA LEU A 33 -144.73 -74.58 -4.74
C LEU A 33 -143.79 -74.80 -3.53
N ASP A 34 -142.87 -73.84 -3.29
CA ASP A 34 -142.49 -73.45 -1.92
C ASP A 34 -142.25 -71.92 -1.82
N PRO A 35 -143.04 -71.14 -1.05
CA PRO A 35 -142.85 -69.69 -0.84
C PRO A 35 -141.63 -69.31 0.02
N ALA A 36 -140.85 -70.26 0.54
CA ALA A 36 -139.75 -70.00 1.47
C ALA A 36 -138.62 -69.11 0.90
N TRP A 37 -138.25 -69.28 -0.38
CA TRP A 37 -137.15 -68.51 -0.98
C TRP A 37 -137.50 -67.02 -1.17
N GLU A 38 -138.76 -66.70 -1.48
CA GLU A 38 -139.23 -65.31 -1.60
C GLU A 38 -139.16 -64.58 -0.26
N LYS A 39 -139.48 -65.27 0.84
CA LYS A 39 -139.39 -64.72 2.20
C LYS A 39 -137.94 -64.43 2.60
N GLN A 40 -137.01 -65.33 2.25
CA GLN A 40 -135.58 -65.15 2.57
C GLN A 40 -134.97 -63.97 1.79
N GLN A 41 -135.19 -63.90 0.47
CA GLN A 41 -134.73 -62.77 -0.34
C GLN A 41 -135.31 -61.44 0.13
N ARG A 42 -136.60 -61.40 0.50
CA ARG A 42 -137.24 -60.20 1.03
C ARG A 42 -136.50 -59.65 2.24
N LYS A 43 -136.19 -60.49 3.24
CA LYS A 43 -135.43 -60.06 4.43
C LYS A 43 -134.04 -59.53 4.06
N THR A 44 -133.28 -60.29 3.29
CA THR A 44 -131.89 -59.93 2.94
C THR A 44 -131.81 -58.68 2.10
N PHE A 45 -132.63 -58.58 1.05
CA PHE A 45 -132.61 -57.43 0.15
C PHE A 45 -133.11 -56.17 0.85
N THR A 46 -134.10 -56.28 1.75
CA THR A 46 -134.55 -55.15 2.59
C THR A 46 -133.40 -54.67 3.48
N ALA A 47 -132.73 -55.58 4.18
CA ALA A 47 -131.59 -55.24 5.06
C ALA A 47 -130.40 -54.66 4.28
N TRP A 48 -130.11 -55.20 3.09
CA TRP A 48 -129.08 -54.66 2.20
C TRP A 48 -129.42 -53.24 1.73
N CYS A 49 -130.66 -53.00 1.27
CA CYS A 49 -131.10 -51.65 0.91
C CYS A 49 -130.97 -50.69 2.08
N ASN A 50 -131.39 -51.10 3.28
CA ASN A 50 -131.29 -50.29 4.49
C ASN A 50 -129.84 -50.03 4.93
N SER A 51 -128.91 -50.95 4.68
CA SER A 51 -127.48 -50.75 4.95
C SER A 51 -126.86 -49.58 4.16
N HIS A 52 -127.45 -49.28 3.00
CA HIS A 52 -127.07 -48.14 2.17
C HIS A 52 -127.94 -46.92 2.47
N LEU A 53 -129.27 -47.07 2.54
CA LEU A 53 -130.20 -45.97 2.80
C LEU A 53 -129.99 -45.32 4.18
N ARG A 54 -129.48 -46.04 5.19
CA ARG A 54 -129.08 -45.45 6.48
C ARG A 54 -128.07 -44.31 6.32
N LYS A 55 -127.20 -44.37 5.30
CA LYS A 55 -126.22 -43.31 4.99
C LYS A 55 -126.88 -42.04 4.45
N ALA A 56 -128.10 -42.16 3.90
CA ALA A 56 -128.93 -41.05 3.45
C ALA A 56 -130.06 -40.70 4.45
N GLY A 57 -130.09 -41.31 5.64
CA GLY A 57 -131.05 -41.01 6.70
C GLY A 57 -132.47 -41.52 6.45
N THR A 58 -132.66 -42.59 5.66
CA THR A 58 -133.98 -43.21 5.42
C THR A 58 -133.92 -44.73 5.48
N GLN A 59 -135.09 -45.40 5.50
CA GLN A 59 -135.21 -46.86 5.49
C GLN A 59 -136.51 -47.34 4.81
N ILE A 60 -136.54 -48.63 4.48
CA ILE A 60 -137.71 -49.36 3.99
C ILE A 60 -138.12 -50.45 5.00
N ASP A 61 -139.42 -50.62 5.19
CA ASP A 61 -140.04 -51.62 6.04
C ASP A 61 -140.58 -52.78 5.20
N ASN A 62 -141.23 -52.47 4.08
CA ASN A 62 -141.75 -53.46 3.14
C ASN A 62 -141.25 -53.15 1.72
N ILE A 63 -140.30 -53.94 1.24
CA ILE A 63 -139.65 -53.77 -0.07
C ILE A 63 -140.63 -53.70 -1.25
N GLU A 64 -141.79 -54.36 -1.14
CA GLU A 64 -142.82 -54.41 -2.20
C GLU A 64 -143.70 -53.17 -2.22
N GLU A 65 -143.85 -52.48 -1.09
CA GLU A 65 -144.70 -51.30 -0.96
C GLU A 65 -143.89 -50.01 -1.04
N ASP A 66 -142.73 -49.99 -0.40
CA ASP A 66 -141.90 -48.81 -0.24
C ASP A 66 -141.17 -48.38 -1.53
N PHE A 67 -140.99 -49.29 -2.48
CA PHE A 67 -140.41 -48.97 -3.78
C PHE A 67 -141.44 -48.60 -4.84
N ARG A 68 -142.74 -48.73 -4.55
CA ARG A 68 -143.82 -48.48 -5.53
C ARG A 68 -143.90 -47.04 -5.99
N ASP A 69 -143.40 -46.08 -5.22
CA ASP A 69 -143.38 -44.66 -5.62
C ASP A 69 -142.12 -44.23 -6.38
N GLY A 70 -141.13 -45.12 -6.47
CA GLY A 70 -139.83 -44.91 -7.11
C GLY A 70 -138.85 -44.01 -6.35
N LEU A 71 -139.27 -43.28 -5.31
CA LEU A 71 -138.44 -42.29 -4.63
C LEU A 71 -137.28 -42.93 -3.86
N LYS A 72 -137.61 -43.93 -3.03
CA LYS A 72 -136.60 -44.66 -2.25
C LYS A 72 -135.67 -45.48 -3.14
N LEU A 73 -136.17 -45.98 -4.27
CA LEU A 73 -135.37 -46.69 -5.27
C LEU A 73 -134.34 -45.77 -5.95
N MET A 74 -134.78 -44.57 -6.37
CA MET A 74 -133.86 -43.57 -6.95
C MET A 74 -132.79 -43.16 -5.95
N LEU A 75 -133.15 -42.90 -4.69
CA LEU A 75 -132.19 -42.53 -3.65
C LEU A 75 -131.19 -43.65 -3.35
N LEU A 76 -131.63 -44.91 -3.32
CA LEU A 76 -130.74 -46.06 -3.17
C LEU A 76 -129.67 -46.08 -4.28
N LEU A 77 -130.08 -45.86 -5.54
CA LEU A 77 -129.18 -45.82 -6.69
C LEU A 77 -128.16 -44.67 -6.59
N GLU A 78 -128.56 -43.50 -6.09
CA GLU A 78 -127.63 -42.39 -5.86
C GLU A 78 -126.57 -42.76 -4.81
N VAL A 79 -126.97 -43.40 -3.72
CA VAL A 79 -126.06 -43.75 -2.61
C VAL A 79 -125.05 -44.81 -3.01
N ILE A 80 -125.47 -45.84 -3.76
CA ILE A 80 -124.56 -46.93 -4.16
C ILE A 80 -123.63 -46.54 -5.30
N SER A 81 -124.06 -45.65 -6.19
CA SER A 81 -123.23 -45.20 -7.33
C SER A 81 -122.37 -43.98 -7.02
N GLY A 82 -122.77 -43.15 -6.05
CA GLY A 82 -122.18 -41.84 -5.81
C GLY A 82 -122.62 -40.75 -6.81
N GLU A 83 -123.54 -41.07 -7.73
CA GLU A 83 -124.03 -40.15 -8.77
C GLU A 83 -125.45 -39.64 -8.47
N ARG A 84 -125.79 -38.43 -8.94
CA ARG A 84 -127.13 -37.85 -8.77
C ARG A 84 -128.05 -38.24 -9.92
N LEU A 85 -129.26 -38.69 -9.60
CA LEU A 85 -130.31 -39.02 -10.56
C LEU A 85 -131.18 -37.78 -10.88
N PRO A 86 -131.95 -37.78 -12.00
CA PRO A 86 -132.88 -36.71 -12.32
C PRO A 86 -133.91 -36.45 -11.20
N LYS A 87 -134.37 -35.20 -11.04
CA LYS A 87 -135.30 -34.85 -9.95
C LYS A 87 -136.58 -35.72 -10.00
N PRO A 88 -136.99 -36.31 -8.86
CA PRO A 88 -138.21 -37.11 -8.82
C PRO A 88 -139.48 -36.25 -8.86
N GLU A 89 -140.54 -36.82 -9.39
CA GLU A 89 -141.90 -36.26 -9.38
C GLU A 89 -142.58 -36.56 -8.04
N ARG A 90 -143.11 -35.54 -7.37
CA ARG A 90 -143.67 -35.65 -6.00
C ARG A 90 -145.19 -35.90 -5.94
N GLY A 91 -145.85 -36.12 -7.07
CA GLY A 91 -147.30 -36.26 -7.13
C GLY A 91 -147.79 -37.66 -6.71
N LYS A 92 -149.01 -37.76 -6.16
CA LYS A 92 -149.58 -39.02 -5.65
C LYS A 92 -150.19 -39.95 -6.71
N MET A 93 -150.46 -39.44 -7.91
CA MET A 93 -151.05 -40.23 -9.01
C MET A 93 -150.11 -41.35 -9.49
N ARG A 94 -150.69 -42.49 -9.92
CA ARG A 94 -149.96 -43.66 -10.44
C ARG A 94 -148.95 -43.29 -11.54
N VAL A 95 -149.29 -42.34 -12.42
CA VAL A 95 -148.40 -41.87 -13.50
C VAL A 95 -147.08 -41.27 -12.99
N HIS A 96 -147.10 -40.50 -11.91
CA HIS A 96 -145.88 -39.91 -11.34
C HIS A 96 -144.96 -40.99 -10.73
N LYS A 97 -145.56 -42.02 -10.12
CA LYS A 97 -144.82 -43.17 -9.58
C LYS A 97 -144.14 -43.97 -10.70
N ILE A 98 -144.85 -44.20 -11.80
CA ILE A 98 -144.30 -44.86 -13.00
C ILE A 98 -143.14 -44.06 -13.57
N ASN A 99 -143.26 -42.73 -13.67
CA ASN A 99 -142.17 -41.87 -14.14
C ASN A 99 -140.93 -41.94 -13.25
N ASN A 100 -141.08 -41.98 -11.93
CA ASN A 100 -139.95 -42.13 -11.00
C ASN A 100 -139.28 -43.49 -11.13
N VAL A 101 -140.07 -44.57 -11.20
CA VAL A 101 -139.52 -45.92 -11.42
C VAL A 101 -138.83 -46.01 -12.78
N ASN A 102 -139.40 -45.44 -13.85
CA ASN A 102 -138.74 -45.39 -15.16
C ASN A 102 -137.39 -44.67 -15.09
N LYS A 103 -137.29 -43.52 -14.42
CA LYS A 103 -136.00 -42.83 -14.21
C LYS A 103 -134.97 -43.71 -13.49
N ALA A 104 -135.41 -44.52 -12.53
CA ALA A 104 -134.54 -45.47 -11.84
C ALA A 104 -134.13 -46.64 -12.76
N LEU A 105 -135.07 -47.23 -13.51
CA LEU A 105 -134.80 -48.32 -14.44
C LEU A 105 -133.88 -47.89 -15.59
N ASP A 106 -134.06 -46.67 -16.12
CA ASP A 106 -133.18 -46.08 -17.15
C ASP A 106 -131.75 -45.91 -16.62
N PHE A 107 -131.60 -45.45 -15.37
CA PHE A 107 -130.29 -45.36 -14.73
C PHE A 107 -129.65 -46.74 -14.56
N ILE A 108 -130.40 -47.74 -14.11
CA ILE A 108 -129.92 -49.12 -13.97
C ILE A 108 -129.47 -49.68 -15.33
N ALA A 109 -130.27 -49.48 -16.39
CA ALA A 109 -129.92 -49.89 -17.75
C ALA A 109 -128.64 -49.20 -18.24
N SER A 110 -128.49 -47.90 -17.98
CA SER A 110 -127.28 -47.13 -18.35
C SER A 110 -125.99 -47.65 -17.70
N LYS A 111 -126.10 -48.32 -16.55
CA LYS A 111 -124.97 -48.91 -15.83
C LYS A 111 -124.64 -50.34 -16.29
N GLY A 112 -125.26 -50.80 -17.37
CA GLY A 112 -124.93 -52.07 -18.04
C GLY A 112 -125.75 -53.27 -17.55
N VAL A 113 -126.87 -53.05 -16.89
CA VAL A 113 -127.76 -54.11 -16.39
C VAL A 113 -128.84 -54.42 -17.42
N LYS A 114 -128.98 -55.70 -17.81
CA LYS A 114 -130.06 -56.16 -18.70
C LYS A 114 -131.33 -56.44 -17.90
N LEU A 115 -132.31 -55.53 -17.98
CA LEU A 115 -133.63 -55.67 -17.38
C LEU A 115 -134.54 -56.48 -18.33
N VAL A 116 -134.49 -57.82 -18.27
CA VAL A 116 -135.37 -58.69 -19.06
C VAL A 116 -136.65 -58.95 -18.26
N SER A 117 -137.82 -58.63 -18.86
CA SER A 117 -139.15 -58.86 -18.27
C SER A 117 -139.52 -58.03 -17.02
N ILE A 118 -138.79 -56.96 -16.70
CA ILE A 118 -139.12 -56.03 -15.59
C ILE A 118 -139.53 -54.67 -16.17
N GLY A 119 -140.80 -54.31 -16.05
CA GLY A 119 -141.33 -52.99 -16.43
C GLY A 119 -141.65 -52.11 -15.21
N ALA A 120 -141.67 -50.79 -15.37
CA ALA A 120 -142.02 -49.88 -14.28
C ALA A 120 -143.43 -50.10 -13.72
N GLU A 121 -144.39 -50.51 -14.57
CA GLU A 121 -145.76 -50.86 -14.17
C GLU A 121 -145.76 -51.96 -13.09
N GLU A 122 -144.92 -53.00 -13.25
CA GLU A 122 -144.83 -54.14 -12.32
C GLU A 122 -144.35 -53.73 -10.93
N ILE A 123 -143.42 -52.78 -10.85
CA ILE A 123 -142.89 -52.27 -9.57
C ILE A 123 -143.92 -51.37 -8.89
N VAL A 124 -144.59 -50.50 -9.66
CA VAL A 124 -145.60 -49.58 -9.11
C VAL A 124 -146.85 -50.33 -8.65
N ASP A 125 -147.22 -51.42 -9.32
CA ASP A 125 -148.37 -52.26 -8.95
C ASP A 125 -148.06 -53.22 -7.80
N GLY A 126 -146.78 -53.36 -7.41
CA GLY A 126 -146.36 -54.14 -6.25
C GLY A 126 -146.14 -55.63 -6.54
N ASN A 127 -145.69 -55.97 -7.75
CA ASN A 127 -145.33 -57.35 -8.08
C ASN A 127 -144.05 -57.76 -7.32
N ALA A 128 -144.24 -58.60 -6.29
CA ALA A 128 -143.22 -59.15 -5.42
C ALA A 128 -142.00 -59.70 -6.18
N LYS A 129 -142.25 -60.58 -7.15
CA LYS A 129 -141.20 -61.29 -7.90
C LYS A 129 -140.39 -60.33 -8.77
N MET A 130 -141.06 -59.37 -9.41
CA MET A 130 -140.39 -58.39 -10.25
C MET A 130 -139.57 -57.38 -9.43
N THR A 131 -140.08 -56.99 -8.26
CA THR A 131 -139.37 -56.08 -7.34
C THR A 131 -138.11 -56.74 -6.77
N LEU A 132 -138.21 -57.98 -6.28
CA LEU A 132 -137.05 -58.74 -5.82
C LEU A 132 -136.06 -59.03 -6.96
N GLY A 133 -136.57 -59.33 -8.16
CA GLY A 133 -135.76 -59.49 -9.37
C GLY A 133 -134.94 -58.25 -9.72
N MET A 134 -135.56 -57.06 -9.64
CA MET A 134 -134.88 -55.78 -9.89
C MET A 134 -133.83 -55.47 -8.82
N ILE A 135 -134.15 -55.66 -7.53
CA ILE A 135 -133.17 -55.38 -6.46
C ILE A 135 -131.97 -56.34 -6.55
N TRP A 136 -132.20 -57.60 -6.93
CA TRP A 136 -131.10 -58.52 -7.19
C TRP A 136 -130.17 -58.04 -8.31
N THR A 137 -130.70 -57.54 -9.43
CA THR A 137 -129.83 -57.07 -10.52
C THR A 137 -129.01 -55.84 -10.12
N ILE A 138 -129.55 -54.99 -9.25
CA ILE A 138 -128.81 -53.87 -8.64
C ILE A 138 -127.69 -54.39 -7.72
N ILE A 139 -127.99 -55.31 -6.80
CA ILE A 139 -126.99 -55.92 -5.91
C ILE A 139 -125.88 -56.57 -6.73
N LEU A 140 -126.26 -57.38 -7.71
CA LEU A 140 -125.32 -58.08 -8.58
C LEU A 140 -124.38 -57.08 -9.25
N ARG A 141 -124.90 -55.98 -9.83
CA ARG A 141 -124.08 -55.00 -10.55
C ARG A 141 -123.16 -54.20 -9.64
N PHE A 142 -123.70 -53.64 -8.56
CA PHE A 142 -122.99 -52.64 -7.77
C PHE A 142 -122.21 -53.21 -6.59
N ALA A 143 -122.57 -54.39 -6.08
CA ALA A 143 -121.87 -55.03 -4.96
C ALA A 143 -121.01 -56.21 -5.39
N ILE A 144 -121.37 -56.95 -6.44
CA ILE A 144 -120.71 -58.22 -6.77
C ILE A 144 -119.92 -58.13 -8.08
N GLN A 145 -120.45 -57.50 -9.13
CA GLN A 145 -119.91 -57.58 -10.49
C GLN A 145 -118.48 -57.02 -10.63
N ASP A 146 -118.13 -56.02 -9.81
CA ASP A 146 -116.79 -55.41 -9.83
C ASP A 146 -115.77 -56.17 -8.96
N ILE A 147 -116.17 -57.28 -8.33
CA ILE A 147 -115.26 -58.19 -7.62
C ILE A 147 -114.56 -59.07 -8.66
N SER A 148 -113.33 -58.71 -9.05
CA SER A 148 -112.47 -59.59 -9.84
C SER A 148 -111.31 -60.12 -8.98
N VAL A 149 -111.17 -61.44 -8.97
CA VAL A 149 -110.05 -62.15 -8.37
C VAL A 149 -109.54 -63.14 -9.42
N GLU A 150 -108.28 -63.01 -9.83
CA GLU A 150 -107.64 -63.88 -10.83
C GLU A 150 -108.42 -63.96 -12.17
N GLU A 151 -108.91 -62.81 -12.67
CA GLU A 151 -109.62 -62.69 -13.97
C GLU A 151 -110.90 -63.52 -14.14
N THR A 152 -111.41 -64.13 -13.06
CA THR A 152 -112.67 -64.89 -13.07
C THR A 152 -113.90 -63.99 -13.03
N SER A 153 -115.04 -64.52 -13.50
CA SER A 153 -116.31 -63.79 -13.46
C SER A 153 -116.69 -63.45 -12.01
N ALA A 154 -117.42 -62.36 -11.80
CA ALA A 154 -117.66 -61.80 -10.47
C ALA A 154 -118.16 -62.78 -9.38
N LYS A 155 -119.07 -63.67 -9.75
CA LYS A 155 -119.58 -64.73 -8.85
C LYS A 155 -118.49 -65.74 -8.51
N GLU A 156 -117.73 -66.16 -9.51
CA GLU A 156 -116.61 -67.09 -9.36
C GLU A 156 -115.45 -66.46 -8.58
N GLY A 157 -115.15 -65.17 -8.81
CA GLY A 157 -114.13 -64.42 -8.09
C GLY A 157 -114.48 -64.24 -6.61
N LEU A 158 -115.75 -63.96 -6.29
CA LEU A 158 -116.21 -63.94 -4.90
C LEU A 158 -116.13 -65.33 -4.25
N LEU A 159 -116.49 -66.39 -5.00
CA LEU A 159 -116.41 -67.77 -4.50
C LEU A 159 -114.95 -68.19 -4.26
N LEU A 160 -114.06 -67.90 -5.20
CA LEU A 160 -112.63 -68.17 -5.12
C LEU A 160 -112.00 -67.40 -3.97
N TRP A 161 -112.37 -66.15 -3.75
CA TRP A 161 -111.95 -65.39 -2.58
C TRP A 161 -112.37 -66.09 -1.29
N CYS A 162 -113.63 -66.54 -1.19
CA CYS A 162 -114.09 -67.28 -0.02
C CYS A 162 -113.26 -68.53 0.19
N GLN A 163 -113.12 -69.37 -0.85
CA GLN A 163 -112.33 -70.60 -0.83
C GLN A 163 -110.89 -70.37 -0.39
N ARG A 164 -110.20 -69.37 -0.94
CA ARG A 164 -108.82 -69.05 -0.58
C ARG A 164 -108.67 -68.61 0.87
N LYS A 165 -109.63 -67.83 1.36
CA LYS A 165 -109.61 -67.33 2.74
C LYS A 165 -110.00 -68.41 3.74
N THR A 166 -110.89 -69.33 3.37
CA THR A 166 -111.31 -70.45 4.23
C THR A 166 -110.50 -71.73 4.02
N ALA A 167 -109.62 -71.83 3.01
CA ALA A 167 -108.80 -73.02 2.73
C ALA A 167 -108.02 -73.59 3.94
N PRO A 168 -107.51 -72.76 4.89
CA PRO A 168 -106.83 -73.29 6.08
C PRO A 168 -107.76 -74.03 7.08
N TYR A 169 -109.08 -73.83 6.99
CA TYR A 169 -110.05 -74.37 7.95
C TYR A 169 -110.60 -75.70 7.47
N LYS A 170 -110.07 -76.80 8.03
CA LYS A 170 -110.38 -78.18 7.60
C LYS A 170 -111.87 -78.55 7.66
N ASN A 171 -112.63 -77.93 8.55
CA ASN A 171 -114.06 -78.18 8.76
C ASN A 171 -114.97 -77.35 7.82
N VAL A 172 -114.40 -76.51 6.97
CA VAL A 172 -115.15 -75.63 6.05
C VAL A 172 -114.81 -75.97 4.60
N ASN A 173 -115.84 -76.24 3.80
CA ASN A 173 -115.68 -76.43 2.37
C ASN A 173 -116.72 -75.62 1.58
N VAL A 174 -116.26 -74.53 0.97
CA VAL A 174 -117.13 -73.58 0.25
C VAL A 174 -117.13 -73.88 -1.24
N ASN A 175 -118.17 -74.56 -1.73
CA ASN A 175 -118.33 -74.93 -3.15
C ASN A 175 -119.48 -74.20 -3.84
N ASN A 176 -120.41 -73.63 -3.06
CA ASN A 176 -121.57 -72.92 -3.58
C ASN A 176 -122.00 -71.84 -2.58
N PHE A 177 -122.91 -70.96 -3.00
CA PHE A 177 -123.51 -69.94 -2.13
C PHE A 177 -124.84 -70.39 -1.51
N HIS A 178 -125.08 -71.69 -1.32
CA HIS A 178 -126.30 -72.18 -0.65
C HIS A 178 -125.99 -73.14 0.50
N ILE A 179 -125.68 -74.40 0.20
CA ILE A 179 -125.54 -75.47 1.19
C ILE A 179 -124.21 -75.36 1.96
N SER A 180 -123.14 -74.88 1.31
CA SER A 180 -121.82 -74.71 1.94
C SER A 180 -121.79 -73.72 3.11
N TRP A 181 -122.80 -72.87 3.25
CA TRP A 181 -122.89 -71.85 4.29
C TRP A 181 -123.88 -72.22 5.40
N LYS A 182 -124.61 -73.33 5.24
CA LYS A 182 -125.74 -73.71 6.09
C LYS A 182 -125.33 -74.04 7.53
N ASP A 183 -124.11 -74.53 7.75
CA ASP A 183 -123.59 -74.85 9.08
C ASP A 183 -123.01 -73.64 9.85
N GLY A 184 -122.95 -72.47 9.20
CA GLY A 184 -122.44 -71.21 9.77
C GLY A 184 -120.92 -71.14 9.94
N LEU A 185 -120.18 -72.23 9.77
CA LEU A 185 -118.73 -72.26 10.00
C LEU A 185 -117.98 -71.40 8.97
N ALA A 186 -118.45 -71.39 7.72
CA ALA A 186 -117.84 -70.58 6.65
C ALA A 186 -117.83 -69.08 6.94
N PHE A 187 -118.92 -68.53 7.51
CA PHE A 187 -118.97 -67.10 7.89
C PHE A 187 -117.97 -66.77 9.00
N ASN A 188 -117.91 -67.61 10.04
CA ASN A 188 -116.96 -67.43 11.14
C ASN A 188 -115.50 -67.55 10.68
N ALA A 189 -115.21 -68.47 9.76
CA ALA A 189 -113.86 -68.68 9.22
C ALA A 189 -113.37 -67.45 8.42
N LEU A 190 -114.25 -66.82 7.65
CA LEU A 190 -113.92 -65.60 6.91
C LEU A 190 -113.58 -64.43 7.83
N ILE A 191 -114.34 -64.26 8.91
CA ILE A 191 -114.07 -63.22 9.92
C ILE A 191 -112.75 -63.52 10.62
N HIS A 192 -112.59 -64.73 11.17
CA HIS A 192 -111.37 -65.13 11.88
C HIS A 192 -110.12 -65.03 11.00
N ARG A 193 -110.22 -65.25 9.67
CA ARG A 193 -109.06 -65.13 8.78
C ARG A 193 -108.52 -63.72 8.65
N HIS A 194 -109.40 -62.71 8.66
CA HIS A 194 -109.01 -61.30 8.51
C HIS A 194 -108.85 -60.59 9.85
N ARG A 195 -109.61 -61.03 10.85
CA ARG A 195 -109.69 -60.48 12.19
C ARG A 195 -109.74 -61.64 13.21
N PRO A 196 -108.61 -62.33 13.43
CA PRO A 196 -108.55 -63.48 14.35
C PRO A 196 -109.01 -63.13 15.77
N GLU A 197 -108.83 -61.88 16.18
CA GLU A 197 -109.18 -61.38 17.51
C GLU A 197 -110.70 -61.36 17.79
N LEU A 198 -111.55 -61.44 16.76
CA LEU A 198 -113.00 -61.27 16.91
C LEU A 198 -113.79 -62.58 17.08
N ILE A 199 -113.19 -63.73 16.75
CA ILE A 199 -113.88 -65.03 16.74
C ILE A 199 -113.00 -66.08 17.41
N ASP A 200 -113.53 -66.76 18.42
CA ASP A 200 -112.91 -67.95 18.98
C ASP A 200 -113.38 -69.19 18.20
N TYR A 201 -112.65 -69.50 17.13
CA TYR A 201 -113.09 -70.49 16.14
C TYR A 201 -113.10 -71.93 16.69
N ASP A 202 -112.27 -72.24 17.70
CA ASP A 202 -112.14 -73.58 18.27
C ASP A 202 -113.38 -74.03 19.08
N LYS A 203 -114.20 -73.07 19.53
CA LYS A 203 -115.44 -73.35 20.27
C LYS A 203 -116.63 -73.71 19.37
N LEU A 204 -116.53 -73.43 18.07
CA LEU A 204 -117.62 -73.62 17.12
C LEU A 204 -117.71 -75.08 16.68
N ARG A 205 -118.93 -75.64 16.67
CA ARG A 205 -119.16 -77.03 16.26
C ARG A 205 -120.21 -77.12 15.17
N LYS A 206 -120.05 -78.09 14.26
CA LYS A 206 -120.90 -78.25 13.07
C LYS A 206 -122.35 -78.64 13.40
N ASP A 207 -122.58 -79.26 14.55
CA ASP A 207 -123.89 -79.70 15.05
C ASP A 207 -124.75 -78.57 15.61
N ASP A 208 -124.21 -77.37 15.82
CA ASP A 208 -124.96 -76.19 16.26
C ASP A 208 -124.94 -75.05 15.21
N PRO A 209 -125.63 -75.23 14.08
CA PRO A 209 -125.58 -74.27 12.97
C PRO A 209 -126.25 -72.93 13.31
N VAL A 210 -127.27 -72.93 14.18
CA VAL A 210 -127.99 -71.70 14.57
C VAL A 210 -127.08 -70.79 15.41
N HIS A 211 -126.34 -71.36 16.38
CA HIS A 211 -125.36 -70.60 17.15
C HIS A 211 -124.24 -70.06 16.27
N ASN A 212 -123.66 -70.90 15.40
CA ASN A 212 -122.57 -70.48 14.51
C ASN A 212 -122.98 -69.29 13.62
N LEU A 213 -124.15 -69.37 12.99
CA LEU A 213 -124.67 -68.30 12.13
C LEU A 213 -124.88 -67.00 12.92
N ASN A 214 -125.57 -67.08 14.07
CA ASN A 214 -125.82 -65.90 14.91
C ASN A 214 -124.52 -65.28 15.44
N ASN A 215 -123.53 -66.08 15.83
CA ASN A 215 -122.22 -65.57 16.28
C ASN A 215 -121.52 -64.77 15.17
N ALA A 216 -121.46 -65.30 13.95
CA ALA A 216 -120.88 -64.58 12.83
C ALA A 216 -121.64 -63.29 12.52
N PHE A 217 -122.98 -63.34 12.55
CA PHE A 217 -123.83 -62.19 12.23
C PHE A 217 -123.74 -61.08 13.29
N GLU A 218 -123.65 -61.44 14.57
CA GLU A 218 -123.44 -60.50 15.68
C GLU A 218 -122.07 -59.85 15.65
N VAL A 219 -121.01 -60.63 15.41
CA VAL A 219 -119.65 -60.10 15.32
C VAL A 219 -119.51 -59.18 14.11
N ALA A 220 -120.11 -59.53 12.98
CA ALA A 220 -120.11 -58.70 11.79
C ALA A 220 -120.82 -57.35 12.00
N GLU A 221 -121.97 -57.35 12.68
CA GLU A 221 -122.71 -56.11 12.98
C GLU A 221 -121.97 -55.22 13.97
N LYS A 222 -121.47 -55.81 15.07
CA LYS A 222 -120.88 -55.04 16.17
C LYS A 222 -119.49 -54.48 15.85
N TYR A 223 -118.67 -55.23 15.11
CA TYR A 223 -117.25 -54.89 14.92
C TYR A 223 -116.85 -54.58 13.48
N LEU A 224 -117.64 -55.00 12.49
CA LEU A 224 -117.35 -54.77 11.07
C LEU A 224 -118.34 -53.81 10.39
N ASP A 225 -119.35 -53.31 11.13
CA ASP A 225 -120.45 -52.48 10.63
C ASP A 225 -121.22 -53.11 9.44
N ILE A 226 -121.24 -54.45 9.37
CA ILE A 226 -122.00 -55.23 8.40
C ILE A 226 -123.32 -55.64 9.05
N PRO A 227 -124.48 -55.11 8.63
CA PRO A 227 -125.75 -55.36 9.32
C PRO A 227 -126.24 -56.78 9.12
N LYS A 228 -127.01 -57.31 10.08
CA LYS A 228 -127.58 -58.67 9.99
C LYS A 228 -128.60 -58.76 8.84
N MET A 229 -128.20 -59.28 7.69
CA MET A 229 -129.09 -59.45 6.53
C MET A 229 -129.71 -60.84 6.42
N LEU A 230 -129.22 -61.80 7.19
CA LEU A 230 -129.67 -63.18 7.18
C LEU A 230 -130.16 -63.60 8.56
N ASP A 231 -131.19 -64.42 8.56
CA ASP A 231 -131.76 -65.02 9.76
C ASP A 231 -131.26 -66.46 9.88
N ALA A 232 -130.68 -66.81 11.03
CA ALA A 232 -130.09 -68.12 11.25
C ALA A 232 -131.13 -69.24 11.18
N GLU A 233 -132.35 -69.01 11.69
CA GLU A 233 -133.42 -70.01 11.69
C GLU A 233 -133.91 -70.28 10.26
N ASP A 234 -134.06 -69.24 9.44
CA ASP A 234 -134.49 -69.38 8.04
C ASP A 234 -133.47 -70.18 7.21
N ILE A 235 -132.16 -70.00 7.44
CA ILE A 235 -131.10 -70.76 6.74
C ILE A 235 -131.12 -72.24 7.13
N VAL A 236 -131.26 -72.54 8.42
CA VAL A 236 -131.18 -73.92 8.93
C VAL A 236 -132.43 -74.73 8.56
N ASN A 237 -133.61 -74.13 8.71
CA ASN A 237 -134.90 -74.79 8.47
C ASN A 237 -135.20 -75.00 6.97
N THR A 238 -134.58 -74.24 6.07
CA THR A 238 -134.77 -74.40 4.63
C THR A 238 -133.83 -75.48 4.08
N ALA A 239 -134.37 -76.43 3.29
CA ALA A 239 -133.58 -77.52 2.72
C ALA A 239 -132.39 -77.00 1.89
N ARG A 240 -132.62 -75.96 1.08
CA ARG A 240 -131.60 -75.25 0.30
C ARG A 240 -131.73 -73.74 0.55
N PRO A 241 -130.79 -73.12 1.30
CA PRO A 241 -130.76 -71.68 1.48
C PRO A 241 -130.68 -70.93 0.15
N ASP A 242 -131.31 -69.77 0.06
CA ASP A 242 -131.32 -68.96 -1.16
C ASP A 242 -129.92 -68.45 -1.52
N GLU A 243 -129.50 -68.72 -2.76
CA GLU A 243 -128.17 -68.40 -3.25
C GLU A 243 -127.90 -66.89 -3.31
N LYS A 244 -128.91 -66.12 -3.73
CA LYS A 244 -128.80 -64.68 -3.92
C LYS A 244 -128.67 -63.96 -2.57
N ALA A 245 -129.43 -64.41 -1.57
CA ALA A 245 -129.37 -63.91 -0.21
C ALA A 245 -127.97 -64.10 0.40
N ILE A 246 -127.38 -65.30 0.29
CA ILE A 246 -126.04 -65.56 0.82
C ILE A 246 -124.97 -64.75 0.06
N MET A 247 -125.01 -64.71 -1.28
CA MET A 247 -124.06 -63.92 -2.06
C MET A 247 -124.07 -62.44 -1.67
N THR A 248 -125.25 -61.86 -1.48
CA THR A 248 -125.42 -60.47 -1.04
C THR A 248 -124.69 -60.22 0.26
N TYR A 249 -124.89 -61.11 1.25
CA TYR A 249 -124.28 -60.95 2.56
C TYR A 249 -122.76 -61.15 2.52
N VAL A 250 -122.28 -62.20 1.84
CA VAL A 250 -120.85 -62.51 1.70
C VAL A 250 -120.11 -61.38 0.96
N SER A 251 -120.73 -60.75 -0.05
CA SER A 251 -120.13 -59.60 -0.74
C SER A 251 -119.86 -58.41 0.19
N SER A 252 -120.68 -58.23 1.23
CA SER A 252 -120.46 -57.16 2.22
C SER A 252 -119.19 -57.42 3.05
N PHE A 253 -118.89 -58.68 3.37
CA PHE A 253 -117.62 -59.05 4.02
C PHE A 253 -116.41 -58.78 3.11
N TYR A 254 -116.52 -59.06 1.82
CA TYR A 254 -115.43 -58.80 0.86
C TYR A 254 -115.03 -57.31 0.85
N HIS A 255 -116.03 -56.42 0.72
CA HIS A 255 -115.78 -54.98 0.67
C HIS A 255 -115.20 -54.43 1.97
N ALA A 256 -115.70 -54.88 3.12
CA ALA A 256 -115.20 -54.48 4.43
C ALA A 256 -113.71 -54.83 4.60
N PHE A 257 -113.28 -56.02 4.16
CA PHE A 257 -111.89 -56.46 4.32
C PHE A 257 -110.94 -55.94 3.23
N SER A 258 -111.41 -55.69 2.01
CA SER A 258 -110.58 -55.15 0.91
C SER A 258 -110.17 -53.68 1.12
N GLY A 259 -111.02 -52.88 1.76
CA GLY A 259 -110.75 -51.46 2.02
C GLY A 259 -109.55 -51.22 2.97
N ALA A 260 -109.39 -52.06 3.99
CA ALA A 260 -108.35 -51.89 5.01
C ALA A 260 -106.91 -52.11 4.47
N GLN A 261 -106.73 -53.08 3.56
CA GLN A 261 -105.41 -53.44 3.01
C GLN A 261 -104.83 -52.36 2.07
N LYS A 262 -105.70 -51.61 1.39
CA LYS A 262 -105.27 -50.51 0.49
C LYS A 262 -104.69 -49.32 1.25
N ALA A 263 -105.15 -49.05 2.47
CA ALA A 263 -104.68 -47.94 3.30
C ALA A 263 -103.24 -48.15 3.82
N GLU A 264 -102.92 -49.37 4.28
CA GLU A 264 -101.58 -49.71 4.80
C GLU A 264 -100.47 -49.58 3.74
N THR A 265 -100.77 -50.00 2.51
CA THR A 265 -99.81 -49.94 1.40
C THR A 265 -99.47 -48.49 0.99
N ALA A 266 -100.41 -47.56 1.17
CA ALA A 266 -100.19 -46.13 0.92
C ALA A 266 -99.28 -45.49 1.98
N ALA A 267 -99.45 -45.83 3.26
CA ALA A 267 -98.63 -45.31 4.35
C ALA A 267 -97.13 -45.68 4.18
N ASN A 268 -96.84 -46.94 3.84
CA ASN A 268 -95.46 -47.41 3.64
C ASN A 268 -94.73 -46.69 2.49
N ARG A 269 -95.47 -46.27 1.44
CA ARG A 269 -94.89 -45.49 0.33
C ARG A 269 -94.49 -44.08 0.76
N ILE A 270 -95.29 -43.44 1.62
CA ILE A 270 -95.02 -42.08 2.12
C ILE A 270 -93.77 -42.07 3.02
N CYS A 271 -93.66 -43.02 3.95
CA CYS A 271 -92.49 -43.10 4.86
C CYS A 271 -91.17 -43.26 4.09
N LYS A 272 -91.15 -44.07 3.02
CA LYS A 272 -89.94 -44.27 2.20
C LYS A 272 -89.52 -43.00 1.47
N VAL A 273 -90.47 -42.19 0.99
CA VAL A 273 -90.19 -40.92 0.30
C VAL A 273 -89.69 -39.84 1.27
N LEU A 274 -90.21 -39.82 2.50
CA LEU A 274 -89.78 -38.90 3.55
C LEU A 274 -88.35 -39.18 4.03
N ALA A 275 -87.98 -40.44 4.26
CA ALA A 275 -86.63 -40.82 4.68
C ALA A 275 -85.56 -40.33 3.69
N VAL A 276 -85.80 -40.51 2.39
CA VAL A 276 -84.88 -40.02 1.33
C VAL A 276 -84.83 -38.48 1.31
N ASN A 277 -85.92 -37.79 1.65
CA ASN A 277 -85.89 -36.33 1.74
C ASN A 277 -85.02 -35.83 2.90
N GLN A 278 -85.18 -36.44 4.07
CA GLN A 278 -84.46 -36.06 5.28
C GLN A 278 -82.94 -36.24 5.13
N GLU A 279 -82.49 -37.33 4.49
CA GLU A 279 -81.07 -37.51 4.16
C GLU A 279 -80.53 -36.44 3.21
N ASN A 280 -81.33 -36.01 2.22
CA ASN A 280 -80.92 -34.97 1.29
C ASN A 280 -80.82 -33.61 1.96
N GLU A 281 -81.76 -33.26 2.85
CA GLU A 281 -81.72 -32.03 3.66
C GLU A 281 -80.49 -32.00 4.56
N HIS A 282 -80.15 -33.11 5.21
CA HIS A 282 -78.93 -33.19 6.02
C HIS A 282 -77.66 -32.96 5.18
N LEU A 283 -77.55 -33.58 3.99
CA LEU A 283 -76.43 -33.35 3.08
C LEU A 283 -76.34 -31.91 2.55
N MET A 284 -77.48 -31.23 2.40
CA MET A 284 -77.53 -29.80 2.04
C MET A 284 -76.97 -28.92 3.16
N GLU A 285 -77.38 -29.16 4.40
CA GLU A 285 -76.88 -28.44 5.58
C GLU A 285 -75.37 -28.65 5.78
N ASP A 286 -74.90 -29.89 5.64
CA ASP A 286 -73.48 -30.22 5.75
C ASP A 286 -72.64 -29.48 4.69
N TYR A 287 -73.13 -29.41 3.45
CA TYR A 287 -72.48 -28.61 2.41
C TYR A 287 -72.43 -27.13 2.80
N GLU A 288 -73.55 -26.54 3.22
CA GLU A 288 -73.61 -25.11 3.56
C GLU A 288 -72.71 -24.74 4.74
N LYS A 289 -72.65 -25.60 5.75
CA LYS A 289 -71.79 -25.41 6.93
C LYS A 289 -70.32 -25.47 6.55
N LEU A 290 -69.90 -26.53 5.84
CA LEU A 290 -68.52 -26.67 5.38
C LEU A 290 -68.10 -25.53 4.45
N ALA A 291 -68.99 -25.08 3.56
CA ALA A 291 -68.75 -23.93 2.69
C ALA A 291 -68.52 -22.64 3.48
N SER A 292 -69.33 -22.40 4.52
CA SER A 292 -69.25 -21.21 5.36
C SER A 292 -67.93 -21.17 6.14
N ASP A 293 -67.60 -22.27 6.82
CA ASP A 293 -66.39 -22.39 7.64
C ASP A 293 -65.13 -22.21 6.78
N LEU A 294 -65.10 -22.82 5.58
CA LEU A 294 -63.98 -22.71 4.66
C LEU A 294 -63.83 -21.29 4.10
N LEU A 295 -64.92 -20.64 3.68
CA LEU A 295 -64.90 -19.27 3.16
C LEU A 295 -64.54 -18.23 4.24
N GLU A 296 -64.95 -18.44 5.49
CA GLU A 296 -64.54 -17.59 6.61
C GLU A 296 -63.04 -17.74 6.89
N TRP A 297 -62.54 -18.98 6.92
CA TRP A 297 -61.10 -19.23 7.08
C TRP A 297 -60.27 -18.58 5.97
N ILE A 298 -60.69 -18.70 4.69
CA ILE A 298 -60.01 -18.04 3.56
C ILE A 298 -60.00 -16.53 3.77
N ARG A 299 -61.15 -15.92 4.10
CA ARG A 299 -61.28 -14.46 4.29
C ARG A 299 -60.40 -13.93 5.42
N ARG A 300 -60.21 -14.71 6.50
CA ARG A 300 -59.33 -14.34 7.61
C ARG A 300 -57.84 -14.52 7.30
N THR A 301 -57.52 -15.52 6.47
CA THR A 301 -56.12 -15.90 6.19
C THR A 301 -55.46 -15.01 5.14
N ILE A 302 -56.22 -14.55 4.13
CA ILE A 302 -55.69 -13.69 3.05
C ILE A 302 -55.00 -12.42 3.61
N PRO A 303 -55.61 -11.63 4.51
CA PRO A 303 -54.96 -10.43 5.05
C PRO A 303 -53.65 -10.71 5.80
N TRP A 304 -53.53 -11.87 6.46
CA TRP A 304 -52.28 -12.25 7.13
C TRP A 304 -51.17 -12.54 6.11
N LEU A 305 -51.49 -13.20 4.99
CA LEU A 305 -50.56 -13.43 3.88
C LEU A 305 -50.24 -12.16 3.07
N GLU A 306 -51.17 -11.22 3.01
CA GLU A 306 -50.95 -9.93 2.33
C GLU A 306 -50.17 -8.92 3.18
N ASN A 307 -50.02 -9.17 4.49
CA ASN A 307 -49.24 -8.32 5.37
C ASN A 307 -47.74 -8.47 5.13
N ARG A 308 -47.18 -7.57 4.30
CA ARG A 308 -45.76 -7.55 3.90
C ARG A 308 -44.91 -6.57 4.74
N ALA A 309 -45.16 -6.50 6.04
CA ALA A 309 -44.38 -5.65 6.94
C ALA A 309 -42.96 -6.23 7.15
N PRO A 310 -41.88 -5.52 6.73
CA PRO A 310 -40.51 -5.99 6.94
C PRO A 310 -40.14 -5.89 8.41
N GLU A 311 -39.44 -6.90 8.93
CA GLU A 311 -38.83 -6.85 10.26
C GLU A 311 -37.39 -6.36 10.17
N LYS A 312 -36.87 -5.84 11.29
CA LYS A 312 -35.54 -5.20 11.30
C LYS A 312 -34.41 -6.20 11.36
N THR A 313 -34.64 -7.39 11.92
CA THR A 313 -33.61 -8.40 12.14
C THR A 313 -33.87 -9.66 11.34
N MET A 314 -32.78 -10.33 10.93
CA MET A 314 -32.84 -11.62 10.26
C MET A 314 -33.57 -12.68 11.12
N THR A 315 -33.39 -12.64 12.44
CA THR A 315 -34.03 -13.57 13.38
C THR A 315 -35.55 -13.41 13.41
N GLU A 316 -36.06 -12.18 13.40
CA GLU A 316 -37.52 -11.92 13.36
C GLU A 316 -38.11 -12.38 12.01
N MET A 317 -37.41 -12.18 10.89
CA MET A 317 -37.84 -12.69 9.58
C MET A 317 -37.78 -14.23 9.48
N GLN A 318 -36.80 -14.86 10.13
CA GLN A 318 -36.75 -16.32 10.24
C GLN A 318 -37.92 -16.88 11.05
N GLN A 319 -38.34 -16.19 12.10
CA GLN A 319 -39.55 -16.55 12.86
C GLN A 319 -40.79 -16.49 11.97
N LYS A 320 -40.98 -15.42 11.17
CA LYS A 320 -42.08 -15.33 10.20
C LYS A 320 -42.06 -16.46 9.16
N LEU A 321 -40.87 -16.88 8.71
CA LEU A 321 -40.73 -18.02 7.81
C LEU A 321 -41.15 -19.33 8.50
N GLU A 322 -40.82 -19.50 9.77
CA GLU A 322 -41.23 -20.69 10.52
C GLU A 322 -42.74 -20.71 10.78
N ASP A 323 -43.35 -19.58 11.11
CA ASP A 323 -44.81 -19.43 11.22
C ASP A 323 -45.50 -19.78 9.87
N PHE A 324 -44.92 -19.36 8.74
CA PHE A 324 -45.40 -19.75 7.40
C PHE A 324 -45.23 -21.23 7.10
N ARG A 325 -44.13 -21.85 7.54
CA ARG A 325 -43.92 -23.30 7.43
C ARG A 325 -44.91 -24.08 8.27
N ASP A 326 -45.18 -23.65 9.50
CA ASP A 326 -46.19 -24.25 10.35
C ASP A 326 -47.57 -24.15 9.69
N TYR A 327 -47.96 -22.96 9.23
CA TYR A 327 -49.17 -22.77 8.43
C TYR A 327 -49.29 -23.78 7.26
N ARG A 328 -48.22 -23.98 6.47
CA ARG A 328 -48.23 -24.92 5.35
C ARG A 328 -48.23 -26.40 5.76
N ARG A 329 -47.66 -26.75 6.91
CA ARG A 329 -47.51 -28.14 7.39
C ARG A 329 -48.69 -28.63 8.21
N THR A 330 -49.28 -27.76 9.02
CA THR A 330 -50.28 -28.15 10.04
C THR A 330 -51.65 -27.59 9.72
N HIS A 331 -51.74 -26.30 9.39
CA HIS A 331 -53.02 -25.60 9.26
C HIS A 331 -53.68 -25.70 7.88
N LYS A 332 -52.91 -25.61 6.78
CA LYS A 332 -53.44 -25.67 5.40
C LYS A 332 -53.90 -27.07 4.96
N PRO A 333 -53.17 -28.18 5.23
CA PRO A 333 -53.55 -29.51 4.73
C PRO A 333 -54.98 -29.98 5.06
N PRO A 334 -55.50 -29.84 6.29
CA PRO A 334 -56.89 -30.21 6.57
C PRO A 334 -57.90 -29.38 5.77
N LYS A 335 -57.60 -28.11 5.47
CA LYS A 335 -58.47 -27.24 4.66
C LYS A 335 -58.52 -27.63 3.18
N VAL A 336 -57.43 -28.18 2.64
CA VAL A 336 -57.42 -28.80 1.31
C VAL A 336 -58.38 -30.00 1.29
N GLN A 337 -58.36 -30.82 2.34
CA GLN A 337 -59.25 -31.97 2.47
C GLN A 337 -60.71 -31.55 2.62
N GLU A 338 -61.01 -30.52 3.43
CA GLU A 338 -62.36 -29.95 3.55
C GLU A 338 -62.89 -29.43 2.21
N LYS A 339 -62.06 -28.71 1.42
CA LYS A 339 -62.41 -28.27 0.06
C LYS A 339 -62.79 -29.44 -0.84
N CYS A 340 -61.97 -30.51 -0.85
CA CYS A 340 -62.23 -31.71 -1.63
C CYS A 340 -63.54 -32.40 -1.18
N GLN A 341 -63.73 -32.54 0.14
CA GLN A 341 -64.93 -33.16 0.70
C GLN A 341 -66.20 -32.37 0.34
N LEU A 342 -66.13 -31.04 0.31
CA LEU A 342 -67.23 -30.18 -0.09
C LEU A 342 -67.64 -30.42 -1.56
N GLU A 343 -66.68 -30.54 -2.47
CA GLU A 343 -66.94 -30.88 -3.87
C GLU A 343 -67.54 -32.29 -4.03
N ILE A 344 -67.06 -33.26 -3.25
CA ILE A 344 -67.61 -34.62 -3.21
C ILE A 344 -69.08 -34.61 -2.73
N ASN A 345 -69.36 -33.87 -1.65
CA ASN A 345 -70.71 -33.75 -1.09
C ASN A 345 -71.68 -33.13 -2.11
N PHE A 346 -71.25 -32.05 -2.78
CA PHE A 346 -72.05 -31.41 -3.83
C PHE A 346 -72.37 -32.35 -4.99
N ASN A 347 -71.36 -33.03 -5.54
CA ASN A 347 -71.53 -33.95 -6.67
C ASN A 347 -72.43 -35.15 -6.31
N THR A 348 -72.28 -35.67 -5.09
CA THR A 348 -73.10 -36.76 -4.56
C THR A 348 -74.56 -36.33 -4.43
N LEU A 349 -74.81 -35.18 -3.80
CA LEU A 349 -76.14 -34.63 -3.61
C LEU A 349 -76.82 -34.32 -4.95
N GLN A 350 -76.10 -33.70 -5.89
CA GLN A 350 -76.60 -33.39 -7.23
C GLN A 350 -77.01 -34.67 -7.99
N THR A 351 -76.23 -35.74 -7.86
CA THR A 351 -76.55 -37.04 -8.45
C THR A 351 -77.75 -37.70 -7.78
N LYS A 352 -77.84 -37.68 -6.44
CA LYS A 352 -78.99 -38.20 -5.68
C LYS A 352 -80.31 -37.52 -6.07
N LEU A 353 -80.30 -36.20 -6.20
CA LEU A 353 -81.49 -35.41 -6.58
C LEU A 353 -81.91 -35.69 -8.03
N ARG A 354 -80.95 -35.77 -8.95
CA ARG A 354 -81.21 -36.11 -10.37
C ARG A 354 -81.83 -37.49 -10.53
N LEU A 355 -81.27 -38.53 -9.89
CA LEU A 355 -81.81 -39.90 -9.94
C LEU A 355 -83.22 -40.00 -9.37
N SER A 356 -83.58 -39.10 -8.46
CA SER A 356 -84.90 -39.05 -7.82
C SER A 356 -85.89 -38.12 -8.53
N ASN A 357 -85.54 -37.57 -9.71
CA ASN A 357 -86.31 -36.55 -10.45
C ASN A 357 -86.71 -35.34 -9.59
N ARG A 358 -85.83 -34.92 -8.66
CA ARG A 358 -86.02 -33.73 -7.82
C ARG A 358 -85.22 -32.54 -8.35
N PRO A 359 -85.62 -31.29 -8.03
CA PRO A 359 -84.87 -30.11 -8.41
C PRO A 359 -83.41 -30.17 -7.92
N ALA A 360 -82.51 -29.60 -8.71
CA ALA A 360 -81.10 -29.48 -8.36
C ALA A 360 -80.92 -28.62 -7.10
N PHE A 361 -79.96 -28.99 -6.25
CA PHE A 361 -79.56 -28.16 -5.13
C PHE A 361 -78.77 -26.96 -5.65
N MET A 362 -79.19 -25.76 -5.24
CA MET A 362 -78.49 -24.51 -5.50
C MET A 362 -78.09 -23.91 -4.14
N PRO A 363 -76.80 -23.87 -3.81
CA PRO A 363 -76.33 -23.25 -2.57
C PRO A 363 -76.70 -21.77 -2.48
N SER A 364 -76.69 -21.24 -1.26
CA SER A 364 -76.81 -19.79 -1.02
C SER A 364 -75.78 -18.97 -1.81
N GLU A 365 -76.12 -17.72 -2.13
CA GLU A 365 -75.30 -16.81 -2.94
C GLU A 365 -73.86 -16.69 -2.41
N GLY A 366 -72.87 -16.81 -3.30
CA GLY A 366 -71.45 -16.77 -2.96
C GLY A 366 -70.87 -18.05 -2.33
N ARG A 367 -71.69 -19.11 -2.18
CA ARG A 367 -71.25 -20.43 -1.68
C ARG A 367 -71.26 -21.51 -2.75
N MET A 368 -71.28 -21.13 -4.03
CA MET A 368 -71.13 -22.12 -5.10
C MET A 368 -69.71 -22.68 -5.11
N VAL A 369 -69.57 -23.91 -5.59
CA VAL A 369 -68.26 -24.57 -5.77
C VAL A 369 -67.31 -23.71 -6.64
N SER A 370 -67.85 -22.97 -7.63
CA SER A 370 -67.07 -22.02 -8.44
C SER A 370 -66.50 -20.86 -7.62
N ASP A 371 -67.29 -20.31 -6.69
CA ASP A 371 -66.91 -19.15 -5.87
C ASP A 371 -65.87 -19.55 -4.81
N ILE A 372 -66.02 -20.75 -4.26
CA ILE A 372 -65.05 -21.36 -3.34
C ILE A 372 -63.74 -21.60 -4.08
N ASN A 373 -63.78 -22.14 -5.30
CA ASN A 373 -62.60 -22.31 -6.13
C ASN A 373 -61.93 -20.97 -6.48
N GLY A 374 -62.70 -19.94 -6.82
CA GLY A 374 -62.17 -18.60 -7.05
C GLY A 374 -61.52 -17.98 -5.81
N SER A 375 -62.13 -18.14 -4.63
CA SER A 375 -61.59 -17.67 -3.35
C SER A 375 -60.34 -18.43 -2.94
N TRP A 376 -60.31 -19.75 -3.19
CA TRP A 376 -59.15 -20.59 -2.98
C TRP A 376 -57.97 -20.20 -3.89
N HIS A 377 -58.24 -19.90 -5.16
CA HIS A 377 -57.20 -19.41 -6.08
C HIS A 377 -56.63 -18.05 -5.62
N LYS A 378 -57.45 -17.15 -5.06
CA LYS A 378 -56.95 -15.89 -4.48
C LYS A 378 -56.04 -16.15 -3.29
N LEU A 379 -56.39 -17.10 -2.42
CA LEU A 379 -55.54 -17.54 -1.31
C LEU A 379 -54.19 -18.07 -1.82
N GLU A 380 -54.18 -18.96 -2.82
CA GLU A 380 -52.95 -19.49 -3.42
C GLU A 380 -52.08 -18.38 -4.05
N GLY A 381 -52.70 -17.37 -4.66
CA GLY A 381 -52.00 -16.17 -5.13
C GLY A 381 -51.34 -15.37 -4.02
N ALA A 382 -52.06 -15.15 -2.91
CA ALA A 382 -51.53 -14.47 -1.73
C ALA A 382 -50.37 -15.25 -1.10
N GLU A 383 -50.49 -16.58 -1.00
CA GLU A 383 -49.42 -17.45 -0.48
C GLU A 383 -48.14 -17.37 -1.33
N LYS A 384 -48.28 -17.45 -2.66
CA LYS A 384 -47.13 -17.32 -3.56
C LYS A 384 -46.44 -15.97 -3.39
N GLY A 385 -47.22 -14.89 -3.35
CA GLY A 385 -46.69 -13.54 -3.15
C GLY A 385 -46.01 -13.35 -1.80
N TYR A 386 -46.54 -13.97 -0.74
CA TYR A 386 -45.94 -13.93 0.60
C TYR A 386 -44.63 -14.73 0.68
N GLU A 387 -44.58 -15.92 0.08
CA GLU A 387 -43.38 -16.75 0.00
C GLU A 387 -42.24 -16.04 -0.76
N GLU A 388 -42.55 -15.46 -1.93
CA GLU A 388 -41.58 -14.69 -2.71
C GLU A 388 -41.07 -13.46 -1.95
N TRP A 389 -41.96 -12.73 -1.27
CA TRP A 389 -41.60 -11.58 -0.44
C TRP A 389 -40.70 -11.99 0.73
N LEU A 390 -41.07 -13.00 1.51
CA LEU A 390 -40.27 -13.51 2.64
C LEU A 390 -38.85 -13.89 2.20
N LEU A 391 -38.73 -14.63 1.09
CA LEU A 391 -37.42 -15.07 0.58
C LEU A 391 -36.57 -13.92 0.04
N ASN A 392 -37.17 -12.93 -0.61
CA ASN A 392 -36.46 -11.73 -1.05
C ASN A 392 -35.96 -10.91 0.14
N GLU A 393 -36.79 -10.74 1.16
CA GLU A 393 -36.46 -9.95 2.33
C GLU A 393 -35.40 -10.62 3.21
N ILE A 394 -35.46 -11.95 3.40
CA ILE A 394 -34.40 -12.70 4.08
C ILE A 394 -33.06 -12.56 3.34
N ARG A 395 -33.05 -12.69 2.01
CA ARG A 395 -31.83 -12.50 1.20
C ARG A 395 -31.28 -11.08 1.29
N ARG A 396 -32.16 -10.08 1.35
CA ARG A 396 -31.78 -8.67 1.54
C ARG A 396 -31.11 -8.46 2.90
N LEU A 397 -31.73 -8.94 3.99
CA LEU A 397 -31.19 -8.84 5.34
C LEU A 397 -29.86 -9.60 5.50
N GLU A 398 -29.74 -10.79 4.93
CA GLU A 398 -28.48 -11.56 4.95
C GLU A 398 -27.35 -10.82 4.23
N ARG A 399 -27.64 -10.19 3.08
CA ARG A 399 -26.68 -9.33 2.37
C ARG A 399 -26.32 -8.11 3.21
N LEU A 400 -27.28 -7.45 3.86
CA LEU A 400 -27.05 -6.31 4.74
C LEU A 400 -26.13 -6.66 5.90
N ASP A 401 -26.38 -7.77 6.61
CA ASP A 401 -25.55 -8.22 7.73
C ASP A 401 -24.12 -8.53 7.26
N HIS A 402 -23.96 -9.18 6.10
CA HIS A 402 -22.66 -9.47 5.53
C HIS A 402 -21.89 -8.19 5.14
N LEU A 403 -22.57 -7.23 4.49
CA LEU A 403 -21.96 -5.96 4.11
C LEU A 403 -21.60 -5.11 5.34
N ALA A 404 -22.46 -5.06 6.35
CA ALA A 404 -22.22 -4.33 7.58
C ALA A 404 -21.02 -4.90 8.35
N GLU A 405 -20.91 -6.23 8.42
CA GLU A 405 -19.76 -6.91 9.02
C GLU A 405 -18.47 -6.64 8.22
N LYS A 406 -18.54 -6.71 6.90
CA LYS A 406 -17.40 -6.42 6.01
C LYS A 406 -16.95 -4.96 6.13
N PHE A 407 -17.89 -4.02 6.22
CA PHE A 407 -17.61 -2.61 6.51
C PHE A 407 -16.89 -2.47 7.85
N ARG A 408 -17.43 -3.06 8.92
CA ARG A 408 -16.86 -2.99 10.27
C ARG A 408 -15.42 -3.51 10.31
N GLN A 409 -15.15 -4.66 9.68
CA GLN A 409 -13.81 -5.24 9.61
C GLN A 409 -12.85 -4.34 8.83
N LYS A 410 -13.21 -3.92 7.62
CA LYS A 410 -12.36 -3.07 6.77
C LYS A 410 -12.08 -1.71 7.40
N ALA A 411 -13.11 -1.06 7.96
CA ALA A 411 -12.98 0.22 8.65
C ALA A 411 -12.03 0.12 9.87
N THR A 412 -12.20 -0.91 10.70
CA THR A 412 -11.34 -1.10 11.90
C THR A 412 -9.88 -1.34 11.51
N ILE A 413 -9.62 -2.16 10.48
CA ILE A 413 -8.26 -2.39 9.98
C ILE A 413 -7.66 -1.10 9.41
N HIS A 414 -8.45 -0.30 8.68
CA HIS A 414 -7.99 0.98 8.14
C HIS A 414 -7.66 1.99 9.26
N GLU A 415 -8.53 2.13 10.25
CA GLU A 415 -8.31 2.98 11.43
C GLU A 415 -7.06 2.56 12.21
N SER A 416 -6.83 1.25 12.38
CA SER A 416 -5.61 0.76 13.05
C SER A 416 -4.32 1.07 12.29
N TRP A 417 -4.39 1.20 10.97
CA TRP A 417 -3.24 1.55 10.14
C TRP A 417 -3.00 3.07 10.09
N THR A 418 -4.06 3.89 10.15
CA THR A 418 -3.97 5.35 10.20
C THR A 418 -3.54 5.88 11.56
N ASP A 419 -3.75 5.11 12.64
CA ASP A 419 -3.35 5.49 13.99
C ASP A 419 -1.86 5.86 14.06
N GLY A 420 -1.57 7.03 14.63
CA GLY A 420 -0.23 7.60 14.75
C GLY A 420 0.42 8.13 13.45
N LYS A 421 -0.17 7.92 12.26
CA LYS A 421 0.42 8.39 10.99
C LYS A 421 0.40 9.92 10.85
N GLU A 422 -0.69 10.57 11.26
CA GLU A 422 -0.75 12.04 11.29
C GLU A 422 0.32 12.64 12.21
N ALA A 423 0.51 12.05 13.39
CA ALA A 423 1.53 12.48 14.34
C ALA A 423 2.94 12.30 13.77
N MET A 424 3.19 11.24 12.98
CA MET A 424 4.46 11.05 12.26
C MET A 424 4.64 12.12 11.17
N LEU A 425 3.62 12.39 10.35
CA LEU A 425 3.71 13.32 9.22
C LEU A 425 3.90 14.79 9.66
N THR A 426 3.43 15.14 10.84
CA THR A 426 3.55 16.50 11.41
C THR A 426 4.87 16.75 12.15
N GLN A 427 5.74 15.74 12.30
CA GLN A 427 7.05 15.93 12.91
C GLN A 427 7.94 16.84 12.06
N LYS A 428 8.76 17.66 12.72
CA LYS A 428 9.71 18.59 12.11
C LYS A 428 11.16 18.13 12.29
N ASP A 429 11.36 16.83 12.26
CA ASP A 429 12.65 16.14 12.40
C ASP A 429 13.69 16.57 11.35
N PHE A 430 13.24 16.98 10.17
CA PHE A 430 14.10 17.48 9.09
C PHE A 430 14.71 18.86 9.37
N GLU A 431 14.14 19.69 10.26
CA GLU A 431 14.66 21.05 10.54
C GLU A 431 16.03 21.03 11.25
N THR A 432 16.35 19.93 11.96
CA THR A 432 17.62 19.77 12.70
C THR A 432 18.53 18.69 12.12
N ALA A 433 18.14 18.09 10.99
CA ALA A 433 18.85 16.97 10.39
C ALA A 433 19.98 17.44 9.46
N THR A 434 21.02 16.62 9.36
CA THR A 434 22.10 16.78 8.37
C THR A 434 21.63 16.39 6.96
N LEU A 435 22.39 16.77 5.93
CA LEU A 435 22.03 16.48 4.53
C LEU A 435 21.81 14.98 4.28
N SER A 436 22.65 14.11 4.84
CA SER A 436 22.51 12.65 4.72
C SER A 436 21.28 12.11 5.43
N GLU A 437 20.96 12.66 6.61
CA GLU A 437 19.76 12.32 7.37
C GLU A 437 18.48 12.77 6.65
N VAL A 438 18.44 13.99 6.10
CA VAL A 438 17.30 14.47 5.30
C VAL A 438 17.10 13.59 4.07
N LYS A 439 18.17 13.25 3.33
CA LYS A 439 18.10 12.30 2.20
C LYS A 439 17.55 10.92 2.62
N ALA A 440 17.94 10.43 3.80
CA ALA A 440 17.41 9.18 4.33
C ALA A 440 15.92 9.30 4.74
N LEU A 441 15.51 10.44 5.32
CA LEU A 441 14.11 10.74 5.63
C LEU A 441 13.25 10.82 4.35
N LEU A 442 13.78 11.41 3.28
CA LEU A 442 13.09 11.51 1.99
C LEU A 442 12.81 10.12 1.39
N LYS A 443 13.79 9.20 1.43
CA LYS A 443 13.58 7.80 1.03
C LYS A 443 12.56 7.07 1.91
N LYS A 444 12.58 7.31 3.24
CA LYS A 444 11.57 6.75 4.14
C LYS A 444 10.17 7.30 3.83
N HIS A 445 10.09 8.58 3.47
CA HIS A 445 8.83 9.23 3.08
C HIS A 445 8.29 8.68 1.76
N GLU A 446 9.15 8.45 0.77
CA GLU A 446 8.77 7.79 -0.49
C GLU A 446 8.23 6.38 -0.26
N ALA A 447 8.85 5.60 0.64
CA ALA A 447 8.32 4.30 1.04
C ALA A 447 6.95 4.39 1.72
N PHE A 448 6.74 5.43 2.54
CA PHE A 448 5.44 5.70 3.15
C PHE A 448 4.37 6.08 2.11
N GLU A 449 4.71 6.87 1.10
CA GLU A 449 3.79 7.24 0.02
C GLU A 449 3.38 6.04 -0.85
N SER A 450 4.31 5.11 -1.08
CA SER A 450 4.00 3.85 -1.75
C SER A 450 3.03 3.00 -0.93
N ASP A 451 3.24 2.89 0.39
CA ASP A 451 2.32 2.21 1.32
C ASP A 451 0.94 2.91 1.37
N LEU A 452 0.93 4.24 1.42
CA LEU A 452 -0.28 5.07 1.34
C LEU A 452 -1.04 4.80 0.04
N ALA A 453 -0.37 4.80 -1.12
CA ALA A 453 -1.02 4.51 -2.40
C ALA A 453 -1.65 3.11 -2.45
N ALA A 454 -1.01 2.10 -1.84
CA ALA A 454 -1.56 0.74 -1.76
C ALA A 454 -2.84 0.64 -0.90
N HIS A 455 -3.05 1.60 0.02
CA HIS A 455 -4.22 1.66 0.87
C HIS A 455 -5.42 2.41 0.26
N GLN A 456 -5.24 3.09 -0.88
CA GLN A 456 -6.30 3.82 -1.60
C GLN A 456 -7.51 2.94 -1.93
N ASP A 457 -7.29 1.77 -2.55
CA ASP A 457 -8.34 0.81 -2.93
C ASP A 457 -9.17 0.36 -1.70
N ARG A 458 -8.55 0.29 -0.52
CA ARG A 458 -9.28 -0.06 0.71
C ARG A 458 -10.27 1.02 1.11
N VAL A 459 -9.90 2.30 1.00
CA VAL A 459 -10.78 3.43 1.32
C VAL A 459 -11.94 3.49 0.34
N GLU A 460 -11.67 3.31 -0.95
CA GLU A 460 -12.68 3.24 -2.00
C GLU A 460 -13.68 2.10 -1.76
N GLN A 461 -13.20 0.92 -1.37
CA GLN A 461 -14.07 -0.20 -1.00
C GLN A 461 -14.91 0.07 0.26
N ILE A 462 -14.36 0.75 1.27
CA ILE A 462 -15.12 1.13 2.48
C ILE A 462 -16.26 2.08 2.09
N ALA A 463 -15.98 3.08 1.27
CA ALA A 463 -16.97 4.03 0.77
C ALA A 463 -18.04 3.36 -0.10
N ALA A 464 -17.64 2.47 -1.01
CA ALA A 464 -18.56 1.73 -1.87
C ALA A 464 -19.49 0.81 -1.05
N ILE A 465 -18.97 0.11 -0.04
CA ILE A 465 -19.80 -0.74 0.85
C ILE A 465 -20.77 0.12 1.67
N ALA A 466 -20.33 1.28 2.19
CA ALA A 466 -21.21 2.19 2.91
C ALA A 466 -22.35 2.72 2.03
N GLN A 467 -22.04 3.05 0.77
CA GLN A 467 -23.06 3.45 -0.21
C GLN A 467 -24.06 2.31 -0.49
N GLU A 468 -23.57 1.09 -0.72
CA GLU A 468 -24.43 -0.09 -0.95
C GLU A 468 -25.35 -0.38 0.26
N LEU A 469 -24.84 -0.21 1.49
CA LEU A 469 -25.65 -0.31 2.71
C LEU A 469 -26.76 0.75 2.78
N ASN A 470 -26.50 1.97 2.31
CA ASN A 470 -27.52 3.01 2.21
C ASN A 470 -28.58 2.71 1.15
N GLU A 471 -28.16 2.24 -0.03
CA GLU A 471 -29.08 1.88 -1.12
C GLU A 471 -30.03 0.74 -0.73
N LEU A 472 -29.62 -0.10 0.22
CA LEU A 472 -30.41 -1.18 0.79
C LEU A 472 -31.17 -0.77 2.07
N ASP A 473 -31.24 0.51 2.43
CA ASP A 473 -31.93 1.03 3.63
C ASP A 473 -31.53 0.30 4.94
N TYR A 474 -30.21 0.16 5.18
CA TYR A 474 -29.70 -0.42 6.42
C TYR A 474 -30.08 0.42 7.64
N TYR A 475 -30.49 -0.23 8.74
CA TYR A 475 -31.04 0.46 9.91
C TYR A 475 -30.02 1.39 10.62
N ASP A 476 -28.73 1.05 10.59
CA ASP A 476 -27.64 1.82 11.20
C ASP A 476 -26.78 2.55 10.15
N SER A 477 -27.34 2.80 8.97
CA SER A 477 -26.74 3.64 7.93
C SER A 477 -26.19 4.99 8.45
N PRO A 478 -26.86 5.72 9.36
CA PRO A 478 -26.32 6.97 9.89
C PRO A 478 -24.95 6.82 10.58
N SER A 479 -24.77 5.76 11.38
CA SER A 479 -23.50 5.50 12.07
C SER A 479 -22.41 5.04 11.10
N VAL A 480 -22.77 4.18 10.13
CA VAL A 480 -21.88 3.75 9.04
C VAL A 480 -21.39 4.95 8.24
N ASN A 481 -22.29 5.86 7.87
CA ASN A 481 -21.95 7.07 7.10
C ASN A 481 -21.07 8.03 7.88
N ALA A 482 -21.40 8.30 9.16
CA ALA A 482 -20.57 9.14 10.01
C ALA A 482 -19.15 8.59 10.15
N ARG A 483 -19.01 7.26 10.30
CA ARG A 483 -17.70 6.61 10.38
C ARG A 483 -16.96 6.63 9.04
N CYS A 484 -17.65 6.34 7.94
CA CYS A 484 -17.07 6.39 6.60
C CYS A 484 -16.59 7.80 6.24
N GLN A 485 -17.39 8.82 6.53
CA GLN A 485 -17.04 10.22 6.32
C GLN A 485 -15.78 10.59 7.12
N LYS A 486 -15.71 10.21 8.40
CA LYS A 486 -14.53 10.45 9.22
C LYS A 486 -13.27 9.79 8.64
N ILE A 487 -13.39 8.57 8.11
CA ILE A 487 -12.29 7.87 7.44
C ILE A 487 -11.85 8.62 6.17
N CYS A 488 -12.80 9.06 5.33
CA CYS A 488 -12.48 9.82 4.12
C CYS A 488 -11.84 11.18 4.44
N GLU A 489 -12.38 11.93 5.40
CA GLU A 489 -11.80 13.19 5.85
C GLU A 489 -10.38 13.00 6.40
N GLN A 490 -10.17 11.95 7.20
CA GLN A 490 -8.84 11.60 7.69
C GLN A 490 -7.88 11.23 6.56
N TRP A 491 -8.36 10.51 5.54
CA TRP A 491 -7.57 10.14 4.36
C TRP A 491 -7.13 11.37 3.57
N ASP A 492 -8.04 12.30 3.32
CA ASP A 492 -7.75 13.56 2.64
C ASP A 492 -6.73 14.41 3.43
N ILE A 493 -6.89 14.46 4.76
CA ILE A 493 -5.93 15.11 5.66
C ILE A 493 -4.55 14.44 5.54
N LEU A 494 -4.47 13.11 5.62
CA LEU A 494 -3.21 12.37 5.46
C LEU A 494 -2.55 12.69 4.12
N GLY A 495 -3.28 12.64 3.01
CA GLY A 495 -2.76 13.01 1.70
C GLY A 495 -2.18 14.42 1.66
N SER A 496 -2.89 15.40 2.24
CA SER A 496 -2.41 16.79 2.32
C SER A 496 -1.15 16.94 3.20
N LEU A 497 -1.11 16.25 4.35
CA LEU A 497 0.04 16.28 5.27
C LEU A 497 1.27 15.61 4.64
N THR A 498 1.06 14.51 3.92
CA THR A 498 2.11 13.81 3.18
C THR A 498 2.74 14.70 2.12
N GLN A 499 1.93 15.39 1.33
CA GLN A 499 2.42 16.34 0.32
C GLN A 499 3.17 17.51 0.96
N ASN A 500 2.59 18.13 1.99
CA ASN A 500 3.24 19.23 2.72
C ASN A 500 4.59 18.81 3.32
N ARG A 501 4.67 17.60 3.87
CA ARG A 501 5.92 17.05 4.42
C ARG A 501 6.96 16.79 3.33
N ARG A 502 6.56 16.23 2.18
CA ARG A 502 7.44 16.03 1.01
C ARG A 502 8.04 17.37 0.56
N GLU A 503 7.21 18.39 0.35
CA GLU A 503 7.67 19.71 -0.08
C GLU A 503 8.62 20.36 0.93
N ALA A 504 8.37 20.18 2.23
CA ALA A 504 9.26 20.67 3.28
C ALA A 504 10.61 19.93 3.31
N LEU A 505 10.58 18.60 3.14
CA LEU A 505 11.79 17.76 3.05
C LEU A 505 12.63 18.13 1.82
N GLU A 506 12.03 18.20 0.63
CA GLU A 506 12.70 18.56 -0.63
C GLU A 506 13.27 19.99 -0.57
N ARG A 507 12.53 20.93 0.02
CA ARG A 507 13.04 22.30 0.24
C ARG A 507 14.26 22.31 1.15
N THR A 508 14.22 21.57 2.26
CA THR A 508 15.31 21.51 3.23
C THR A 508 16.54 20.81 2.64
N GLU A 509 16.35 19.72 1.90
CA GLU A 509 17.41 19.04 1.15
C GLU A 509 18.12 20.01 0.21
N LYS A 510 17.37 20.72 -0.63
CA LYS A 510 17.94 21.68 -1.59
C LYS A 510 18.73 22.80 -0.92
N GLN A 511 18.26 23.29 0.24
CA GLN A 511 18.97 24.30 1.01
C GLN A 511 20.28 23.77 1.58
N LEU A 512 20.28 22.55 2.11
CA LEU A 512 21.47 21.89 2.63
C LEU A 512 22.48 21.53 1.52
N GLU A 513 22.01 21.10 0.34
CA GLU A 513 22.88 20.88 -0.83
C GLU A 513 23.57 22.18 -1.28
N SER A 514 22.84 23.29 -1.33
CA SER A 514 23.44 24.59 -1.66
C SER A 514 24.51 25.02 -0.65
N ILE A 515 24.30 24.75 0.64
CA ILE A 515 25.29 25.01 1.69
C ILE A 515 26.53 24.11 1.51
N ASP A 516 26.32 22.83 1.24
CA ASP A 516 27.37 21.82 1.03
C ASP A 516 28.27 22.18 -0.17
N GLU A 517 27.66 22.58 -1.30
CA GLU A 517 28.36 23.05 -2.50
C GLU A 517 29.21 24.30 -2.23
N LEU A 518 28.66 25.28 -1.51
CA LEU A 518 29.39 26.49 -1.13
C LEU A 518 30.54 26.16 -0.16
N TYR A 519 30.36 25.25 0.79
CA TYR A 519 31.45 24.81 1.66
C TYR A 519 32.57 24.11 0.87
N LEU A 520 32.21 23.29 -0.11
CA LEU A 520 33.19 22.64 -0.98
C LEU A 520 33.95 23.68 -1.82
N GLU A 521 33.26 24.69 -2.35
CA GLU A 521 33.88 25.76 -3.14
C GLU A 521 34.83 26.62 -2.30
N TYR A 522 34.42 26.97 -1.07
CA TYR A 522 35.30 27.62 -0.10
C TYR A 522 36.56 26.79 0.12
N ALA A 523 36.44 25.48 0.37
CA ALA A 523 37.59 24.62 0.64
C ALA A 523 38.55 24.54 -0.56
N LYS A 524 38.01 24.43 -1.78
CA LYS A 524 38.79 24.40 -3.02
C LYS A 524 39.61 25.68 -3.25
N ARG A 525 39.07 26.85 -2.89
CA ARG A 525 39.75 28.15 -3.06
C ARG A 525 40.67 28.49 -1.89
N ALA A 526 40.24 28.19 -0.66
CA ALA A 526 41.00 28.46 0.56
C ALA A 526 42.32 27.68 0.63
N ALA A 527 42.37 26.43 0.17
CA ALA A 527 43.59 25.62 0.22
C ALA A 527 44.77 26.20 -0.62
N PRO A 528 44.63 26.45 -1.93
CA PRO A 528 45.71 27.05 -2.72
C PRO A 528 46.03 28.48 -2.26
N PHE A 529 45.03 29.27 -1.86
CA PHE A 529 45.25 30.61 -1.33
C PHE A 529 46.05 30.59 -0.02
N ASN A 530 45.77 29.64 0.87
CA ASN A 530 46.55 29.42 2.08
C ASN A 530 48.01 29.06 1.78
N ASN A 531 48.24 28.15 0.83
CA ASN A 531 49.60 27.78 0.42
C ASN A 531 50.34 28.96 -0.21
N TRP A 532 49.65 29.79 -0.99
CA TRP A 532 50.22 31.03 -1.53
C TRP A 532 50.63 31.99 -0.41
N MET A 533 49.80 32.18 0.62
CA MET A 533 50.17 33.01 1.77
C MET A 533 51.36 32.44 2.55
N GLU A 534 51.45 31.12 2.72
CA GLU A 534 52.60 30.47 3.34
C GLU A 534 53.89 30.69 2.55
N GLY A 535 53.86 30.45 1.23
CA GLY A 535 55.01 30.73 0.37
C GLY A 535 55.40 32.21 0.35
N ALA A 536 54.42 33.12 0.31
CA ALA A 536 54.67 34.56 0.40
C ALA A 536 55.34 34.95 1.72
N MET A 537 54.93 34.38 2.85
CA MET A 537 55.59 34.62 4.13
C MET A 537 57.03 34.09 4.12
N GLU A 538 57.28 32.90 3.57
CA GLU A 538 58.62 32.33 3.43
C GLU A 538 59.53 33.22 2.57
N ASP A 539 59.07 33.63 1.39
CA ASP A 539 59.83 34.47 0.45
C ASP A 539 60.16 35.86 1.04
N LEU A 540 59.23 36.46 1.78
CA LEU A 540 59.44 37.76 2.42
C LEU A 540 60.45 37.69 3.57
N GLN A 541 60.55 36.53 4.23
CA GLN A 541 61.47 36.29 5.35
C GLN A 541 62.80 35.68 4.91
N ASP A 542 62.97 35.33 3.63
CA ASP A 542 64.16 34.64 3.13
C ASP A 542 65.43 35.49 3.25
N MET A 543 66.52 34.88 3.72
CA MET A 543 67.79 35.57 3.91
C MET A 543 68.54 35.65 2.58
N PHE A 544 68.89 36.86 2.14
CA PHE A 544 69.65 37.09 0.91
C PHE A 544 71.08 37.53 1.20
N ILE A 545 72.01 37.08 0.34
CA ILE A 545 73.42 37.49 0.35
C ILE A 545 73.72 38.03 -1.04
N VAL A 546 74.13 39.30 -1.12
CA VAL A 546 74.44 39.99 -2.38
C VAL A 546 75.82 40.60 -2.31
N HIS A 547 76.52 40.61 -3.45
CA HIS A 547 77.91 41.08 -3.56
C HIS A 547 78.05 42.29 -4.47
N ASN A 548 76.99 42.63 -5.22
CA ASN A 548 76.98 43.76 -6.14
C ASN A 548 75.60 44.44 -6.21
N ILE A 549 75.58 45.63 -6.81
CA ILE A 549 74.38 46.47 -6.96
C ILE A 549 73.33 45.81 -7.89
N GLU A 550 73.75 45.06 -8.91
CA GLU A 550 72.83 44.45 -9.88
C GLU A 550 72.00 43.32 -9.23
N GLU A 551 72.62 42.50 -8.38
CA GLU A 551 71.95 41.43 -7.62
C GLU A 551 70.85 42.00 -6.71
N ILE A 552 71.16 43.03 -5.92
CA ILE A 552 70.17 43.65 -5.02
C ILE A 552 69.07 44.38 -5.80
N GLN A 553 69.40 45.01 -6.94
CA GLN A 553 68.39 45.64 -7.80
C GLN A 553 67.45 44.59 -8.43
N GLY A 554 67.95 43.40 -8.75
CA GLY A 554 67.16 42.25 -9.18
C GLY A 554 66.16 41.81 -8.11
N LEU A 555 66.61 41.68 -6.86
CA LEU A 555 65.74 41.33 -5.73
C LEU A 555 64.67 42.40 -5.45
N ILE A 556 65.02 43.70 -5.53
CA ILE A 556 64.06 44.80 -5.41
C ILE A 556 63.01 44.72 -6.52
N THR A 557 63.43 44.46 -7.76
CA THR A 557 62.50 44.35 -8.90
C THR A 557 61.54 43.16 -8.72
N ALA A 558 62.04 42.02 -8.24
CA ALA A 558 61.21 40.86 -7.93
C ALA A 558 60.20 41.17 -6.81
N HIS A 559 60.62 41.91 -5.77
CA HIS A 559 59.74 42.31 -4.69
C HIS A 559 58.65 43.31 -5.15
N GLU A 560 58.98 44.27 -6.02
CA GLU A 560 57.98 45.15 -6.66
C GLU A 560 56.97 44.37 -7.51
N GLN A 561 57.43 43.38 -8.28
CA GLN A 561 56.54 42.48 -9.02
C GLN A 561 55.62 41.72 -8.07
N PHE A 562 56.14 41.18 -6.96
CA PHE A 562 55.31 40.53 -5.94
C PHE A 562 54.25 41.48 -5.37
N LYS A 563 54.62 42.72 -5.00
CA LYS A 563 53.67 43.73 -4.50
C LYS A 563 52.55 44.04 -5.48
N SER A 564 52.84 44.00 -6.79
CA SER A 564 51.82 44.21 -7.83
C SER A 564 50.74 43.13 -7.87
N THR A 565 51.00 41.93 -7.31
CA THR A 565 50.03 40.82 -7.23
C THR A 565 49.13 40.89 -5.99
N LEU A 566 49.52 41.63 -4.95
CA LEU A 566 48.78 41.73 -3.68
C LEU A 566 47.32 42.22 -3.86
N PRO A 567 47.00 43.22 -4.71
CA PRO A 567 45.61 43.63 -4.89
C PRO A 567 44.72 42.53 -5.48
N GLU A 568 45.26 41.68 -6.36
CA GLU A 568 44.53 40.54 -6.93
C GLU A 568 44.37 39.43 -5.90
N ALA A 569 45.40 39.16 -5.11
CA ALA A 569 45.32 38.23 -3.98
C ALA A 569 44.29 38.68 -2.92
N ASN A 570 44.18 39.99 -2.64
CA ASN A 570 43.15 40.52 -1.75
C ASN A 570 41.73 40.31 -2.31
N LYS A 571 41.53 40.46 -3.62
CA LYS A 571 40.23 40.14 -4.25
C LYS A 571 39.87 38.66 -4.09
N GLU A 572 40.86 37.77 -4.19
CA GLU A 572 40.66 36.35 -3.95
C GLU A 572 40.26 36.09 -2.49
N ARG A 573 40.93 36.73 -1.51
CA ARG A 573 40.55 36.69 -0.08
C ARG A 573 39.10 37.11 0.13
N GLU A 574 38.72 38.28 -0.40
CA GLU A 574 37.35 38.82 -0.27
C GLU A 574 36.31 37.88 -0.89
N ALA A 575 36.62 37.27 -2.03
CA ALA A 575 35.73 36.32 -2.67
C ALA A 575 35.59 35.00 -1.89
N ILE A 576 36.67 34.51 -1.26
CA ILE A 576 36.63 33.35 -0.35
C ILE A 576 35.75 33.66 0.87
N GLN A 577 35.90 34.85 1.46
CA GLN A 577 35.07 35.28 2.60
C GLN A 577 33.60 35.47 2.23
N ALA A 578 33.32 35.99 1.04
CA ALA A 578 31.95 36.15 0.54
C ALA A 578 31.20 34.82 0.45
N ILE A 579 31.89 33.72 0.09
CA ILE A 579 31.29 32.38 0.07
C ILE A 579 30.83 31.98 1.48
N GLN A 580 31.69 32.15 2.49
CA GLN A 580 31.34 31.85 3.88
C GLN A 580 30.20 32.74 4.39
N ALA A 581 30.19 34.02 4.03
CA ALA A 581 29.11 34.94 4.39
C ALA A 581 27.77 34.51 3.75
N GLU A 582 27.77 34.05 2.50
CA GLU A 582 26.57 33.55 1.84
C GLU A 582 26.05 32.27 2.50
N VAL A 583 26.94 31.34 2.91
CA VAL A 583 26.54 30.16 3.69
C VAL A 583 25.83 30.56 5.00
N GLN A 584 26.41 31.51 5.74
CA GLN A 584 25.80 31.99 6.99
C GLN A 584 24.44 32.66 6.74
N LYS A 585 24.32 33.43 5.65
CA LYS A 585 23.08 34.10 5.25
C LYS A 585 21.99 33.11 4.86
N ILE A 586 22.31 32.08 4.05
CA ILE A 586 21.35 31.01 3.70
C ILE A 586 20.89 30.28 4.96
N ALA A 587 21.80 29.97 5.88
CA ALA A 587 21.45 29.31 7.12
C ALA A 587 20.54 30.17 8.03
N GLN A 588 20.88 31.45 8.22
CA GLN A 588 20.10 32.37 9.05
C GLN A 588 18.71 32.62 8.47
N TYR A 589 18.60 32.89 7.16
CA TYR A 589 17.33 33.18 6.50
C TYR A 589 16.34 32.00 6.59
N ASN A 590 16.86 30.78 6.52
CA ASN A 590 16.04 29.55 6.54
C ASN A 590 15.93 28.88 7.92
N GLY A 591 16.54 29.47 8.96
CA GLY A 591 16.51 28.91 10.32
C GLY A 591 17.27 27.59 10.48
N ILE A 592 18.19 27.27 9.56
CA ILE A 592 18.97 26.04 9.57
C ILE A 592 20.10 26.16 10.61
N LYS A 593 20.19 25.19 11.51
CA LYS A 593 21.33 25.07 12.42
C LYS A 593 22.51 24.43 11.70
N LEU A 594 23.50 25.23 11.32
CA LEU A 594 24.76 24.72 10.77
C LEU A 594 25.47 23.84 11.81
N ALA A 595 25.87 22.64 11.39
CA ALA A 595 26.40 21.58 12.28
C ALA A 595 27.86 21.81 12.75
N GLY A 596 28.43 23.01 12.57
CA GLY A 596 29.81 23.32 12.93
C GLY A 596 30.63 23.81 11.74
N ALA A 597 31.96 23.74 11.86
CA ALA A 597 32.92 24.19 10.86
C ALA A 597 32.76 23.44 9.52
N ASN A 598 33.28 24.03 8.44
CA ASN A 598 33.28 23.46 7.10
C ASN A 598 33.88 22.02 7.12
N PRO A 599 33.17 20.99 6.64
CA PRO A 599 33.63 19.59 6.71
C PRO A 599 34.78 19.27 5.75
N TYR A 600 35.06 20.11 4.75
CA TYR A 600 36.05 19.86 3.70
C TYR A 600 37.41 20.50 3.97
N THR A 601 37.53 21.39 4.95
CA THR A 601 38.78 22.07 5.27
C THR A 601 38.85 22.51 6.73
N SER A 602 40.03 22.47 7.31
CA SER A 602 40.32 23.05 8.64
C SER A 602 40.63 24.55 8.59
N ILE A 603 40.78 25.13 7.39
CA ILE A 603 41.17 26.53 7.21
C ILE A 603 39.96 27.43 7.43
N THR A 604 39.96 28.16 8.55
CA THR A 604 38.86 29.09 8.89
C THR A 604 39.07 30.47 8.23
N PRO A 605 37.99 31.25 8.03
CA PRO A 605 38.11 32.62 7.53
C PRO A 605 39.03 33.48 8.41
N GLU A 606 38.93 33.31 9.73
CA GLU A 606 39.80 33.97 10.70
C GLU A 606 41.28 33.55 10.55
N SER A 607 41.56 32.29 10.24
CA SER A 607 42.92 31.85 9.95
C SER A 607 43.46 32.47 8.65
N ILE A 608 42.62 32.71 7.66
CA ILE A 608 42.99 33.39 6.41
C ILE A 608 43.34 34.85 6.69
N ASP A 609 42.48 35.57 7.41
CA ASP A 609 42.74 36.97 7.79
C ASP A 609 44.02 37.13 8.59
N ASN A 610 44.23 36.28 9.60
CA ASN A 610 45.44 36.33 10.42
C ASN A 610 46.73 36.08 9.61
N LYS A 611 46.68 35.25 8.55
CA LYS A 611 47.84 35.02 7.67
C LYS A 611 48.02 36.17 6.68
N TRP A 612 46.92 36.69 6.14
CA TRP A 612 46.92 37.87 5.28
C TRP A 612 47.55 39.07 5.97
N ASP A 613 47.13 39.36 7.21
CA ASP A 613 47.65 40.47 8.00
C ASP A 613 49.16 40.33 8.27
N LYS A 614 49.66 39.10 8.45
CA LYS A 614 51.11 38.84 8.57
C LYS A 614 51.86 39.12 7.26
N VAL A 615 51.32 38.68 6.11
CA VAL A 615 51.91 39.00 4.80
C VAL A 615 51.97 40.51 4.61
N GLU A 616 50.88 41.21 4.89
CA GLU A 616 50.80 42.68 4.78
C GLU A 616 51.80 43.40 5.70
N GLN A 617 52.08 42.86 6.90
CA GLN A 617 53.09 43.37 7.82
C GLN A 617 54.53 43.09 7.38
N LEU A 618 54.79 41.97 6.69
CA LEU A 618 56.13 41.57 6.25
C LEU A 618 56.60 42.32 5.01
N VAL A 619 55.68 42.73 4.13
CA VAL A 619 56.00 43.52 2.92
C VAL A 619 56.81 44.78 3.22
N PRO A 620 56.38 45.71 4.10
CA PRO A 620 57.15 46.91 4.38
C PRO A 620 58.49 46.62 5.09
N GLN A 621 58.58 45.53 5.87
CA GLN A 621 59.83 45.11 6.50
C GLN A 621 60.84 44.62 5.45
N ARG A 622 60.37 43.87 4.45
CA ARG A 622 61.19 43.41 3.32
C ARG A 622 61.66 44.57 2.45
N ASP A 623 60.77 45.53 2.16
CA ASP A 623 61.12 46.77 1.46
C ASP A 623 62.28 47.49 2.17
N GLN A 624 62.18 47.68 3.49
CA GLN A 624 63.22 48.33 4.28
C GLN A 624 64.54 47.56 4.23
N ALA A 625 64.53 46.24 4.44
CA ALA A 625 65.74 45.42 4.43
C ALA A 625 66.46 45.46 3.07
N LEU A 626 65.70 45.43 1.96
CA LEU A 626 66.27 45.53 0.60
C LEU A 626 66.87 46.92 0.33
N GLN A 627 66.25 47.99 0.84
CA GLN A 627 66.78 49.35 0.69
C GLN A 627 68.05 49.58 1.53
N GLU A 628 68.10 49.05 2.75
CA GLU A 628 69.30 49.10 3.60
C GLU A 628 70.48 48.36 2.95
N GLU A 629 70.23 47.21 2.34
CA GLU A 629 71.25 46.48 1.58
C GLU A 629 71.69 47.24 0.32
N LEU A 630 70.75 47.82 -0.44
CA LEU A 630 71.08 48.63 -1.62
C LEU A 630 72.00 49.79 -1.24
N ALA A 631 71.68 50.50 -0.15
CA ALA A 631 72.50 51.59 0.36
C ALA A 631 73.92 51.10 0.74
N ARG A 632 74.02 49.92 1.37
CA ARG A 632 75.31 49.29 1.69
C ARG A 632 76.12 48.97 0.43
N GLN A 633 75.50 48.35 -0.58
CA GLN A 633 76.17 48.01 -1.84
C GLN A 633 76.59 49.26 -2.63
N GLN A 634 75.80 50.33 -2.60
CA GLN A 634 76.18 51.64 -3.16
C GLN A 634 77.38 52.25 -2.45
N SER A 635 77.41 52.20 -1.11
CA SER A 635 78.57 52.62 -0.31
C SER A 635 79.80 51.79 -0.65
N ASN A 636 79.65 50.48 -0.81
CA ASN A 636 80.74 49.57 -1.16
C ASN A 636 81.30 49.88 -2.57
N ASP A 637 80.46 50.11 -3.57
CA ASP A 637 80.92 50.52 -4.92
C ASP A 637 81.60 51.89 -4.89
N HIS A 638 81.14 52.82 -4.04
CA HIS A 638 81.79 54.12 -3.85
C HIS A 638 83.20 53.97 -3.30
N LEU A 639 83.39 53.19 -2.23
CA LEU A 639 84.71 52.92 -1.65
C LEU A 639 85.66 52.29 -2.69
N ARG A 640 85.18 51.31 -3.47
CA ARG A 640 85.96 50.71 -4.57
C ARG A 640 86.42 51.77 -5.57
N ARG A 641 85.53 52.66 -6.00
CA ARG A 641 85.88 53.75 -6.94
C ARG A 641 86.86 54.75 -6.34
N GLN A 642 86.69 55.10 -5.07
CA GLN A 642 87.55 56.05 -4.37
C GLN A 642 89.00 55.53 -4.33
N PHE A 643 89.20 54.32 -3.81
CA PHE A 643 90.50 53.67 -3.80
C PHE A 643 91.10 53.54 -5.20
N ALA A 644 90.31 53.09 -6.18
CA ALA A 644 90.78 52.91 -7.55
C ALA A 644 91.22 54.22 -8.21
N THR A 645 90.48 55.31 -7.98
CA THR A 645 90.81 56.63 -8.52
C THR A 645 92.17 57.09 -8.02
N GLN A 646 92.46 56.88 -6.74
CA GLN A 646 93.73 57.27 -6.15
C GLN A 646 94.86 56.31 -6.54
N ALA A 647 94.62 55.00 -6.53
CA ALA A 647 95.59 53.97 -6.91
C ALA A 647 96.06 54.10 -8.36
N ASN A 648 95.14 54.41 -9.27
CA ASN A 648 95.45 54.62 -10.68
C ASN A 648 96.27 55.89 -10.96
N VAL A 649 96.37 56.82 -10.00
CA VAL A 649 97.26 58.00 -10.08
C VAL A 649 98.60 57.70 -9.42
N VAL A 650 98.57 57.10 -8.22
CA VAL A 650 99.75 56.82 -7.40
C VAL A 650 100.66 55.77 -8.06
N GLY A 651 100.10 54.69 -8.60
CA GLY A 651 100.87 53.61 -9.22
C GLY A 651 101.80 54.10 -10.34
N PRO A 652 101.28 54.76 -11.38
CA PRO A 652 102.10 55.35 -12.44
C PRO A 652 103.08 56.43 -11.95
N TRP A 653 102.71 57.21 -10.92
CA TRP A 653 103.61 58.22 -10.35
C TRP A 653 104.87 57.58 -9.74
N ILE A 654 104.72 56.49 -8.99
CA ILE A 654 105.84 55.75 -8.40
C ILE A 654 106.77 55.23 -9.50
N GLN A 655 106.19 54.63 -10.55
CA GLN A 655 106.95 54.09 -11.68
C GLN A 655 107.74 55.19 -12.41
N ASN A 656 107.11 56.30 -12.75
CA ASN A 656 107.77 57.43 -13.42
C ASN A 656 108.93 57.99 -12.58
N LYS A 657 108.76 58.10 -11.26
CA LYS A 657 109.81 58.59 -10.37
C LYS A 657 110.99 57.63 -10.26
N MET A 658 110.74 56.31 -10.23
CA MET A 658 111.83 55.32 -10.30
C MET A 658 112.64 55.47 -11.59
N GLU A 659 111.98 55.63 -12.74
CA GLU A 659 112.64 55.79 -14.04
C GLU A 659 113.46 57.09 -14.13
N GLU A 660 112.94 58.19 -13.57
CA GLU A 660 113.66 59.48 -13.49
C GLU A 660 114.94 59.38 -12.64
N ILE A 661 114.90 58.73 -11.48
CA ILE A 661 116.09 58.51 -10.64
C ILE A 661 117.13 57.67 -11.40
N GLY A 662 116.69 56.63 -12.11
CA GLY A 662 117.56 55.78 -12.91
C GLY A 662 118.31 56.54 -14.01
N ARG A 663 117.68 57.56 -14.64
CA ARG A 663 118.33 58.38 -15.68
C ARG A 663 119.44 59.30 -15.15
N ILE A 664 119.31 59.85 -13.95
CA ILE A 664 120.29 60.78 -13.37
C ILE A 664 121.64 60.09 -13.12
N SER A 665 121.61 58.81 -12.77
CA SER A 665 122.82 58.00 -12.61
C SER A 665 123.56 57.74 -13.94
N ILE A 666 122.91 57.89 -15.10
CA ILE A 666 123.46 57.53 -16.41
C ILE A 666 123.84 58.78 -17.23
N GLU A 667 123.02 59.83 -17.22
CA GLU A 667 123.23 61.05 -18.02
C GLU A 667 123.97 62.12 -17.19
N MET A 668 125.30 62.06 -17.15
CA MET A 668 126.13 62.97 -16.34
C MET A 668 126.33 64.36 -16.96
N ASN A 669 125.29 65.17 -17.04
CA ASN A 669 125.41 66.61 -17.35
C ASN A 669 125.48 67.42 -16.04
N GLY A 670 126.68 67.88 -15.67
CA GLY A 670 126.89 68.77 -14.51
C GLY A 670 127.97 68.27 -13.55
N THR A 671 128.23 69.04 -12.49
CA THR A 671 129.16 68.64 -11.43
C THR A 671 128.53 67.54 -10.55
N LEU A 672 129.35 66.78 -9.82
CA LEU A 672 128.83 65.79 -8.85
C LEU A 672 127.95 66.46 -7.80
N GLU A 673 128.26 67.71 -7.46
CA GLU A 673 127.49 68.58 -6.59
C GLU A 673 126.10 68.91 -7.16
N ASP A 674 125.98 69.17 -8.48
CA ASP A 674 124.69 69.43 -9.14
C ASP A 674 123.81 68.18 -9.16
N GLN A 675 124.39 67.01 -9.43
CA GLN A 675 123.66 65.73 -9.43
C GLN A 675 123.16 65.37 -8.04
N LEU A 676 123.99 65.55 -7.01
CA LEU A 676 123.59 65.36 -5.62
C LEU A 676 122.46 66.31 -5.23
N THR A 677 122.54 67.57 -5.65
CA THR A 677 121.48 68.57 -5.42
C THR A 677 120.16 68.16 -6.06
N ASN A 678 120.18 67.69 -7.31
CA ASN A 678 119.00 67.20 -8.01
C ASN A 678 118.38 65.97 -7.31
N LEU A 679 119.19 65.00 -6.89
CA LEU A 679 118.70 63.82 -6.16
C LEU A 679 118.10 64.19 -4.80
N ARG A 680 118.69 65.15 -4.07
CA ARG A 680 118.11 65.68 -2.83
C ARG A 680 116.77 66.38 -3.06
N GLU A 681 116.61 67.08 -4.19
CA GLU A 681 115.32 67.66 -4.58
C GLU A 681 114.27 66.58 -4.89
N TYR A 682 114.64 65.49 -5.58
CA TYR A 682 113.74 64.36 -5.79
C TYR A 682 113.37 63.65 -4.48
N GLU A 683 114.30 63.49 -3.55
CA GLU A 683 114.05 62.93 -2.21
C GLU A 683 113.02 63.78 -1.47
N GLN A 684 113.16 65.11 -1.49
CA GLN A 684 112.19 66.02 -0.90
C GLN A 684 110.80 65.89 -1.56
N ARG A 685 110.73 65.85 -2.90
CA ARG A 685 109.45 65.67 -3.62
C ARG A 685 108.78 64.33 -3.32
N ILE A 686 109.55 63.26 -3.06
CA ILE A 686 109.02 61.97 -2.63
C ILE A 686 108.45 62.06 -1.22
N ILE A 687 109.17 62.71 -0.29
CA ILE A 687 108.67 62.94 1.07
C ILE A 687 107.37 63.76 1.06
N GLU A 688 107.29 64.80 0.24
CA GLU A 688 106.09 65.64 0.08
C GLU A 688 104.88 64.86 -0.48
N TYR A 689 105.12 63.78 -1.23
CA TYR A 689 104.06 62.93 -1.80
C TYR A 689 103.55 61.84 -0.83
N LYS A 690 104.24 61.61 0.30
CA LYS A 690 103.89 60.60 1.31
C LYS A 690 102.43 60.66 1.82
N PRO A 691 101.82 61.84 2.05
CA PRO A 691 100.42 61.90 2.50
C PRO A 691 99.42 61.26 1.53
N ASN A 692 99.71 61.24 0.22
CA ASN A 692 98.84 60.59 -0.77
C ASN A 692 98.85 59.06 -0.64
N ILE A 693 99.98 58.48 -0.22
CA ILE A 693 100.08 57.05 0.09
C ILE A 693 99.32 56.73 1.37
N ASP A 694 99.43 57.60 2.39
CA ASP A 694 98.73 57.43 3.66
C ASP A 694 97.21 57.54 3.52
N GLN A 695 96.73 58.43 2.65
CA GLN A 695 95.31 58.49 2.31
C GLN A 695 94.84 57.21 1.62
N LEU A 696 95.64 56.65 0.71
CA LEU A 696 95.31 55.42 -0.01
C LEU A 696 95.30 54.19 0.91
N GLU A 697 96.18 54.17 1.91
CA GLU A 697 96.18 53.20 3.01
C GLU A 697 94.90 53.32 3.86
N GLY A 698 94.45 54.55 4.15
CA GLY A 698 93.17 54.82 4.82
C GLY A 698 91.96 54.34 4.03
N ASP A 699 91.93 54.61 2.72
CA ASP A 699 90.87 54.13 1.82
C ASP A 699 90.86 52.59 1.73
N HIS A 700 92.03 51.94 1.77
CA HIS A 700 92.14 50.49 1.82
C HIS A 700 91.58 49.91 3.13
N GLN A 701 91.86 50.57 4.26
CA GLN A 701 91.34 50.16 5.57
C GLN A 701 89.81 50.19 5.59
N LEU A 702 89.18 51.25 5.05
CA LEU A 702 87.72 51.36 4.95
C LEU A 702 87.12 50.24 4.08
N ILE A 703 87.79 49.87 2.98
CA ILE A 703 87.39 48.75 2.11
C ILE A 703 87.44 47.42 2.88
N GLN A 704 88.49 47.18 3.68
CA GLN A 704 88.62 45.96 4.47
C GLN A 704 87.58 45.88 5.61
N GLU A 705 87.33 46.98 6.30
CA GLU A 705 86.30 47.08 7.34
C GLU A 705 84.89 46.85 6.77
N ALA A 706 84.67 47.27 5.52
CA ALA A 706 83.45 46.99 4.76
C ALA A 706 83.40 45.56 4.17
N LEU A 707 84.41 44.72 4.44
CA LEU A 707 84.54 43.33 3.96
C LEU A 707 84.55 43.21 2.42
N ILE A 708 85.15 44.19 1.75
CA ILE A 708 85.29 44.22 0.30
C ILE A 708 86.68 43.70 -0.06
N PHE A 709 86.76 42.63 -0.85
CA PHE A 709 88.04 42.00 -1.21
C PHE A 709 88.43 42.19 -2.68
N ASP A 710 87.50 42.69 -3.49
CA ASP A 710 87.66 42.87 -4.92
C ASP A 710 87.47 44.34 -5.33
N ASN A 711 88.24 44.78 -6.32
CA ASN A 711 88.07 46.09 -6.93
C ASN A 711 88.18 46.02 -8.45
N LYS A 712 87.04 46.06 -9.12
CA LYS A 712 86.94 46.02 -10.60
C LYS A 712 87.45 47.30 -11.31
N TYR A 713 87.72 48.38 -10.56
CA TYR A 713 88.06 49.69 -11.13
C TYR A 713 89.57 49.96 -11.20
N THR A 714 90.41 49.10 -10.64
CA THR A 714 91.87 49.21 -10.70
C THR A 714 92.54 47.85 -10.72
N SER A 715 93.67 47.73 -11.40
CA SER A 715 94.56 46.56 -11.34
C SER A 715 95.60 46.67 -10.22
N TYR A 716 95.75 47.85 -9.62
CA TYR A 716 96.69 48.05 -8.52
C TYR A 716 96.05 47.60 -7.21
N THR A 717 96.69 46.64 -6.53
CA THR A 717 96.37 46.32 -5.14
C THR A 717 97.21 47.18 -4.20
N MET A 718 96.76 47.35 -2.95
CA MET A 718 97.55 48.12 -1.98
C MET A 718 98.96 47.54 -1.81
N GLU A 719 99.09 46.22 -1.85
CA GLU A 719 100.38 45.55 -1.75
C GLU A 719 101.34 45.90 -2.89
N HIS A 720 100.85 45.99 -4.14
CA HIS A 720 101.68 46.44 -5.26
C HIS A 720 102.19 47.88 -5.05
N LEU A 721 101.36 48.76 -4.50
CA LEU A 721 101.72 50.16 -4.25
C LEU A 721 102.70 50.32 -3.09
N ARG A 722 102.55 49.53 -2.01
CA ARG A 722 103.48 49.52 -0.87
C ARG A 722 104.89 49.12 -1.30
N VAL A 723 105.02 47.98 -2.00
CA VAL A 723 106.31 47.49 -2.48
C VAL A 723 106.96 48.50 -3.43
N GLY A 724 106.18 49.05 -4.37
CA GLY A 724 106.67 50.08 -5.28
C GLY A 724 107.17 51.33 -4.53
N TRP A 725 106.46 51.78 -3.50
CA TRP A 725 106.85 52.95 -2.72
C TRP A 725 108.14 52.72 -1.91
N GLU A 726 108.25 51.58 -1.23
CA GLU A 726 109.43 51.21 -0.44
C GLU A 726 110.69 51.05 -1.32
N GLN A 727 110.54 50.45 -2.50
CA GLN A 727 111.62 50.32 -3.46
C GLN A 727 112.08 51.67 -4.02
N LEU A 728 111.15 52.62 -4.21
CA LEU A 728 111.49 53.98 -4.67
C LEU A 728 112.35 54.71 -3.63
N LEU A 729 111.96 54.64 -2.34
CA LEU A 729 112.72 55.21 -1.22
C LEU A 729 114.12 54.61 -1.09
N THR A 730 114.22 53.29 -1.21
CA THR A 730 115.51 52.60 -1.10
C THR A 730 116.44 52.96 -2.27
N THR A 731 115.87 53.07 -3.47
CA THR A 731 116.64 53.38 -4.70
C THR A 731 117.25 54.77 -4.65
N ILE A 732 116.49 55.78 -4.22
CA ILE A 732 116.99 57.16 -4.13
C ILE A 732 118.04 57.32 -3.03
N ALA A 733 117.87 56.67 -1.88
CA ALA A 733 118.84 56.70 -0.80
C ALA A 733 120.19 56.08 -1.22
N ARG A 734 120.15 54.98 -1.98
CA ARG A 734 121.36 54.32 -2.49
C ARG A 734 122.11 55.19 -3.50
N THR A 735 121.42 55.78 -4.47
CA THR A 735 122.07 56.60 -5.50
C THR A 735 122.65 57.90 -4.94
N ILE A 736 122.01 58.51 -3.95
CA ILE A 736 122.58 59.65 -3.20
C ILE A 736 123.91 59.26 -2.54
N ASN A 737 123.95 58.15 -1.82
CA ASN A 737 125.15 57.68 -1.13
C ASN A 737 126.29 57.34 -2.10
N GLU A 738 125.97 56.78 -3.27
CA GLU A 738 126.97 56.52 -4.32
C GLU A 738 127.63 57.81 -4.83
N ILE A 739 126.87 58.89 -5.03
CA ILE A 739 127.43 60.19 -5.46
C ILE A 739 128.25 60.83 -4.33
N GLU A 740 127.79 60.78 -3.09
CA GLU A 740 128.50 61.33 -1.93
C GLU A 740 129.90 60.70 -1.74
N ASN A 741 130.01 59.37 -1.89
CA ASN A 741 131.30 58.68 -1.81
C ASN A 741 132.27 59.12 -2.92
N GLN A 742 131.76 59.38 -4.13
CA GLN A 742 132.60 59.84 -5.24
C GLN A 742 133.21 61.23 -5.00
N ILE A 743 132.46 62.14 -4.35
CA ILE A 743 132.96 63.47 -3.98
C ILE A 743 134.11 63.34 -2.96
N LEU A 744 133.96 62.45 -1.98
CA LEU A 744 134.89 62.28 -0.87
C LEU A 744 136.28 61.79 -1.33
N THR A 745 136.34 60.89 -2.31
CA THR A 745 137.60 60.40 -2.89
C THR A 745 138.40 61.50 -3.57
N ARG A 746 137.72 62.33 -4.38
CA ARG A 746 138.36 63.42 -5.13
C ARG A 746 139.14 64.32 -4.18
N ASP A 747 138.52 64.68 -3.06
CA ASP A 747 139.04 65.67 -2.13
C ASP A 747 140.20 65.12 -1.27
N ALA A 748 140.19 63.83 -0.90
CA ALA A 748 141.19 63.23 -0.03
C ALA A 748 142.58 63.05 -0.68
N LYS A 749 142.64 62.88 -2.02
CA LYS A 749 143.88 62.57 -2.74
C LYS A 749 144.53 63.76 -3.44
N GLY A 750 143.94 64.96 -3.29
CA GLY A 750 144.48 66.18 -3.89
C GLY A 750 144.49 66.19 -5.42
N ILE A 751 143.64 65.38 -6.06
CA ILE A 751 143.55 65.25 -7.51
C ILE A 751 142.72 66.42 -8.05
N SER A 752 143.23 67.14 -9.04
CA SER A 752 142.49 68.26 -9.63
C SER A 752 141.26 67.77 -10.41
N GLN A 753 140.23 68.63 -10.54
CA GLN A 753 139.02 68.33 -11.32
C GLN A 753 139.35 67.91 -12.77
N GLU A 754 140.35 68.54 -13.40
CA GLU A 754 140.79 68.18 -14.75
C GLU A 754 141.50 66.82 -14.79
N GLN A 755 142.34 66.50 -13.79
CA GLN A 755 143.00 65.18 -13.70
C GLN A 755 142.01 64.06 -13.39
N LEU A 756 141.04 64.29 -12.51
CA LEU A 756 139.99 63.32 -12.23
C LEU A 756 139.12 63.11 -13.47
N HIS A 757 138.81 64.19 -14.21
CA HIS A 757 138.09 64.11 -15.47
C HIS A 757 138.89 63.34 -16.52
N GLU A 758 140.20 63.57 -16.65
CA GLU A 758 141.06 62.77 -17.54
C GLU A 758 141.06 61.30 -17.15
N TYR A 759 141.30 60.96 -15.88
CA TYR A 759 141.28 59.57 -15.41
C TYR A 759 139.92 58.91 -15.67
N ARG A 760 138.81 59.65 -15.51
CA ARG A 760 137.47 59.12 -15.75
C ARG A 760 137.11 59.02 -17.23
N THR A 761 137.59 59.95 -18.05
CA THR A 761 137.43 59.88 -19.50
C THR A 761 138.20 58.69 -20.05
N SER A 762 139.42 58.46 -19.56
CA SER A 762 140.18 57.25 -19.85
C SER A 762 139.44 56.00 -19.37
N PHE A 763 138.93 55.99 -18.13
CA PHE A 763 138.19 54.84 -17.60
C PHE A 763 136.93 54.52 -18.42
N ASN A 764 136.08 55.51 -18.69
CA ASN A 764 134.87 55.34 -19.49
C ASN A 764 135.17 55.01 -20.97
N HIS A 765 136.33 55.42 -21.50
CA HIS A 765 136.72 55.05 -22.85
C HIS A 765 136.99 53.55 -22.99
N PHE A 766 137.54 52.94 -21.94
CA PHE A 766 137.84 51.51 -21.91
C PHE A 766 136.68 50.67 -21.35
N ASP A 767 135.77 51.24 -20.54
CA ASP A 767 134.54 50.60 -20.04
C ASP A 767 133.43 50.59 -21.11
N LYS A 768 133.46 49.57 -21.99
CA LYS A 768 132.55 49.49 -23.14
C LYS A 768 131.13 49.03 -22.80
N ASP A 769 130.95 48.31 -21.69
CA ASP A 769 129.64 47.80 -21.27
C ASP A 769 128.92 48.71 -20.27
N HIS A 770 129.58 49.81 -19.86
CA HIS A 770 129.06 50.81 -18.94
C HIS A 770 128.66 50.18 -17.60
N SER A 771 129.37 49.12 -17.21
CA SER A 771 129.17 48.43 -15.95
C SER A 771 129.68 49.23 -14.75
N GLY A 772 130.51 50.26 -14.98
CA GLY A 772 131.12 51.09 -13.95
C GLY A 772 132.39 50.49 -13.34
N ALA A 773 132.94 49.42 -13.94
CA ALA A 773 134.17 48.75 -13.52
C ALA A 773 134.95 48.25 -14.76
N LEU A 774 136.28 48.41 -14.78
CA LEU A 774 137.12 47.91 -15.87
C LEU A 774 137.49 46.45 -15.63
N MET A 775 137.07 45.56 -16.52
CA MET A 775 137.43 44.15 -16.41
C MET A 775 138.91 43.93 -16.77
N ALA A 776 139.49 42.80 -16.33
CA ALA A 776 140.92 42.50 -16.47
C ALA A 776 141.52 42.78 -17.87
N GLU A 777 140.82 42.44 -18.96
CA GLU A 777 141.28 42.71 -20.33
C GLU A 777 141.21 44.19 -20.73
N GLU A 778 140.19 44.90 -20.26
CA GLU A 778 140.05 46.35 -20.51
C GLU A 778 141.09 47.14 -19.72
N PHE A 779 141.36 46.71 -18.48
CA PHE A 779 142.43 47.28 -17.65
C PHE A 779 143.83 46.97 -18.21
N LYS A 780 144.05 45.74 -18.72
CA LYS A 780 145.30 45.38 -19.41
C LYS A 780 145.53 46.25 -20.64
N ALA A 781 144.50 46.48 -21.45
CA ALA A 781 144.58 47.39 -22.59
C ALA A 781 144.88 48.84 -22.16
N CYS A 782 144.31 49.29 -21.04
CA CYS A 782 144.59 50.61 -20.47
C CYS A 782 146.07 50.76 -20.06
N LEU A 783 146.64 49.76 -19.38
CA LEU A 783 148.05 49.79 -18.95
C LEU A 783 149.04 49.81 -20.12
N ILE A 784 148.78 49.06 -21.19
CA ILE A 784 149.59 49.11 -22.43
C ILE A 784 149.55 50.52 -23.03
N SER A 785 148.37 51.16 -23.07
CA SER A 785 148.23 52.52 -23.59
C SER A 785 148.93 53.58 -22.73
N LEU A 786 149.15 53.31 -21.44
CA LEU A 786 149.90 54.18 -20.52
C LEU A 786 151.42 53.98 -20.58
N GLY A 787 151.90 53.05 -21.42
CA GLY A 787 153.32 52.84 -21.71
C GLY A 787 154.01 51.79 -20.82
N TYR A 788 153.26 51.00 -20.05
CA TYR A 788 153.83 49.86 -19.31
C TYR A 788 154.06 48.68 -20.27
N ASP A 789 155.23 48.05 -20.19
CA ASP A 789 155.66 46.94 -21.07
C ASP A 789 155.06 45.61 -20.61
N VAL A 790 153.74 45.50 -20.78
CA VAL A 790 152.91 44.38 -20.34
C VAL A 790 152.50 43.50 -21.53
N GLU A 791 153.42 43.30 -22.48
CA GLU A 791 153.19 42.43 -23.65
C GLU A 791 153.07 40.94 -23.24
N ASN A 792 152.48 40.11 -24.10
CA ASN A 792 152.10 38.71 -23.83
C ASN A 792 153.29 37.73 -23.75
N ASP A 793 154.39 38.18 -23.16
CA ASP A 793 155.58 37.41 -22.85
C ASP A 793 155.57 37.05 -21.36
N LYS A 794 156.23 35.95 -20.97
CA LYS A 794 156.18 35.44 -19.58
C LYS A 794 156.61 36.45 -18.52
N GLN A 795 157.41 37.46 -18.87
CA GLN A 795 157.78 38.55 -17.97
C GLN A 795 156.68 39.61 -17.87
N GLY A 796 156.09 40.05 -18.99
CA GLY A 796 154.98 41.02 -19.00
C GLY A 796 153.73 40.50 -18.31
N GLU A 797 153.42 39.20 -18.43
CA GLU A 797 152.27 38.60 -17.76
C GLU A 797 152.44 38.48 -16.23
N ALA A 798 153.68 38.28 -15.76
CA ALA A 798 154.02 38.32 -14.35
C ALA A 798 153.92 39.76 -13.80
N GLU A 799 154.31 40.75 -14.60
CA GLU A 799 154.19 42.18 -14.29
C GLU A 799 152.71 42.61 -14.18
N PHE A 800 151.85 42.19 -15.13
CA PHE A 800 150.40 42.42 -15.06
C PHE A 800 149.79 41.82 -13.81
N THR A 801 150.13 40.57 -13.50
CA THR A 801 149.58 39.86 -12.35
C THR A 801 149.98 40.54 -11.04
N ARG A 802 151.20 41.07 -10.96
CA ARG A 802 151.69 41.86 -9.84
C ARG A 802 150.92 43.18 -9.71
N ILE A 803 150.72 43.92 -10.80
CA ILE A 803 149.95 45.17 -10.80
C ILE A 803 148.49 44.90 -10.41
N MET A 804 147.86 43.89 -11.00
CA MET A 804 146.48 43.49 -10.71
C MET A 804 146.29 43.11 -9.24
N GLY A 805 147.27 42.44 -8.62
CA GLY A 805 147.25 42.14 -7.19
C GLY A 805 147.31 43.38 -6.28
N ILE A 806 147.77 44.53 -6.79
CA ILE A 806 147.81 45.80 -6.04
C ILE A 806 146.50 46.58 -6.20
N VAL A 807 145.90 46.60 -7.41
CA VAL A 807 144.62 47.30 -7.66
C VAL A 807 143.39 46.49 -7.28
N ASP A 808 143.44 45.16 -7.31
CA ASP A 808 142.34 44.26 -6.99
C ASP A 808 142.77 43.23 -5.92
N PRO A 809 143.03 43.67 -4.66
CA PRO A 809 143.48 42.76 -3.60
C PRO A 809 142.44 41.70 -3.21
N ASN A 810 141.17 41.94 -3.55
CA ASN A 810 140.03 41.03 -3.33
C ASN A 810 139.79 40.07 -4.51
N ASN A 811 140.61 40.15 -5.57
CA ASN A 811 140.60 39.26 -6.74
C ASN A 811 139.21 39.16 -7.42
N SER A 812 138.50 40.29 -7.47
CA SER A 812 137.17 40.41 -8.06
C SER A 812 137.18 40.36 -9.60
N GLY A 813 138.35 40.51 -10.22
CA GLY A 813 138.54 40.52 -11.67
C GLY A 813 138.10 41.83 -12.34
N ALA A 814 137.60 42.79 -11.56
CA ALA A 814 137.06 44.06 -12.00
C ALA A 814 137.69 45.21 -11.21
N VAL A 815 138.38 46.10 -11.91
CA VAL A 815 139.01 47.28 -11.33
C VAL A 815 137.97 48.39 -11.27
N THR A 816 137.47 48.66 -10.07
CA THR A 816 136.57 49.81 -9.84
C THR A 816 137.29 51.13 -10.15
N PHE A 817 136.53 52.17 -10.50
CA PHE A 817 137.10 53.49 -10.77
C PHE A 817 137.95 54.02 -9.60
N GLN A 818 137.59 53.64 -8.37
CA GLN A 818 138.34 53.97 -7.16
C GLN A 818 139.73 53.32 -7.14
N ALA A 819 139.79 52.01 -7.37
CA ALA A 819 141.05 51.27 -7.40
C ALA A 819 141.99 51.76 -8.51
N PHE A 820 141.41 52.13 -9.66
CA PHE A 820 142.13 52.70 -10.79
C PHE A 820 142.88 54.00 -10.43
N ILE A 821 142.22 54.91 -9.70
CA ILE A 821 142.83 56.16 -9.24
C ILE A 821 143.95 55.91 -8.23
N ASP A 822 143.73 54.99 -7.29
CA ASP A 822 144.67 54.67 -6.21
C ASP A 822 146.03 54.23 -6.74
N PHE A 823 146.02 53.44 -7.81
CA PHE A 823 147.22 52.95 -8.47
C PHE A 823 148.01 54.06 -9.16
N MET A 824 147.35 54.90 -9.96
CA MET A 824 147.99 55.99 -10.69
C MET A 824 148.69 57.00 -9.76
N SER A 825 148.23 57.13 -8.52
CA SER A 825 148.79 58.07 -7.54
C SER A 825 150.05 57.59 -6.80
N ARG A 826 150.35 56.28 -6.73
CA ARG A 826 151.39 55.71 -5.85
C ARG A 826 152.81 55.69 -6.42
N GLU A 827 153.02 55.68 -7.74
CA GLU A 827 154.34 55.51 -8.37
C GLU A 827 155.29 56.73 -8.31
N THR A 828 155.03 57.77 -7.50
CA THR A 828 155.71 59.08 -7.62
C THR A 828 156.56 59.58 -6.41
N THR A 829 156.90 58.79 -5.35
CA THR A 829 157.64 59.27 -4.11
C THR A 829 158.52 58.22 -3.32
N ASP A 830 159.62 58.56 -2.54
CA ASP A 830 160.77 57.67 -2.02
C ASP A 830 161.23 57.85 -0.48
N THR A 831 161.80 56.83 0.29
CA THR A 831 162.27 56.86 1.77
C THR A 831 163.36 55.80 2.32
N ASP A 832 164.07 56.01 3.50
CA ASP A 832 165.33 55.35 4.14
C ASP A 832 165.25 54.03 5.05
N THR A 833 166.39 53.32 5.40
CA THR A 833 166.53 51.89 5.94
C THR A 833 167.24 51.57 7.32
N ALA A 834 167.20 50.28 7.77
CA ALA A 834 167.46 49.73 9.12
C ALA A 834 168.92 49.71 9.67
N ASP A 835 169.93 49.47 8.82
CA ASP A 835 171.32 49.23 9.28
C ASP A 835 171.96 50.44 9.97
N GLN A 836 171.51 51.65 9.63
CA GLN A 836 172.00 52.89 10.23
C GLN A 836 171.66 53.01 11.72
N VAL A 837 170.58 52.35 12.18
CA VAL A 837 170.13 52.42 13.57
C VAL A 837 170.95 51.49 14.48
N ILE A 838 171.35 50.31 14.00
CA ILE A 838 172.17 49.34 14.77
C ILE A 838 173.54 49.92 15.13
N ALA A 839 174.18 50.62 14.18
CA ALA A 839 175.48 51.26 14.39
C ALA A 839 175.46 52.28 15.54
N SER A 840 174.34 52.96 15.73
CA SER A 840 174.18 53.98 16.77
C SER A 840 174.16 53.38 18.18
N PHE A 841 173.53 52.22 18.38
CA PHE A 841 173.48 51.56 19.70
C PHE A 841 174.82 50.93 20.13
N LYS A 842 175.66 50.53 19.18
CA LYS A 842 176.98 49.95 19.48
C LYS A 842 177.93 50.95 20.14
N ILE A 843 177.82 52.22 19.77
CA ILE A 843 178.57 53.32 20.37
C ILE A 843 178.12 53.56 21.82
N LEU A 844 176.80 53.53 22.07
CA LEU A 844 176.20 53.72 23.40
C LEU A 844 176.63 52.64 24.43
N ALA A 845 176.91 51.42 23.97
CA ALA A 845 177.30 50.29 24.83
C ALA A 845 178.81 50.26 25.21
N GLY A 846 179.61 51.22 24.74
CA GLY A 846 181.06 51.23 24.97
C GLY A 846 181.78 50.05 24.32
N ASP A 847 181.45 49.77 23.05
CA ASP A 847 181.95 48.65 22.23
C ASP A 847 181.63 47.24 22.76
N LYS A 848 180.73 47.14 23.73
CA LYS A 848 180.18 45.85 24.17
C LYS A 848 179.04 45.43 23.25
N ASN A 849 178.91 44.12 23.05
CA ASN A 849 177.80 43.53 22.29
C ASN A 849 176.48 43.48 23.10
N PHE A 850 176.47 44.09 24.28
CA PHE A 850 175.29 44.23 25.13
C PHE A 850 175.31 45.61 25.76
N ILE A 851 174.13 46.13 26.08
CA ILE A 851 173.96 47.37 26.82
C ILE A 851 173.18 47.08 28.10
N THR A 852 173.54 47.71 29.21
CA THR A 852 172.82 47.51 30.48
C THR A 852 171.65 48.49 30.61
N ALA A 853 170.64 48.12 31.39
CA ALA A 853 169.51 49.00 31.67
C ALA A 853 169.95 50.34 32.33
N GLU A 854 171.01 50.32 33.15
CA GLU A 854 171.62 51.55 33.69
C GLU A 854 172.28 52.40 32.59
N GLU A 855 172.99 51.80 31.62
CA GLU A 855 173.60 52.52 30.49
C GLU A 855 172.53 53.17 29.60
N LEU A 856 171.43 52.46 29.28
CA LEU A 856 170.30 53.03 28.54
C LEU A 856 169.63 54.19 29.30
N ARG A 857 169.38 54.05 30.61
CA ARG A 857 168.79 55.12 31.44
C ARG A 857 169.72 56.32 31.61
N ARG A 858 171.03 56.13 31.49
CA ARG A 858 172.00 57.23 31.60
C ARG A 858 172.10 58.03 30.30
N GLU A 859 172.09 57.34 29.16
CA GLU A 859 172.39 57.96 27.86
C GLU A 859 171.15 58.35 27.04
N LEU A 860 169.96 57.78 27.32
CA LEU A 860 168.71 58.10 26.62
C LEU A 860 167.68 58.79 27.53
N PRO A 861 166.75 59.58 26.95
CA PRO A 861 165.61 60.12 27.68
C PRO A 861 164.77 59.03 28.38
N PRO A 862 164.15 59.31 29.54
CA PRO A 862 163.60 58.27 30.43
C PRO A 862 162.53 57.40 29.78
N ASP A 863 161.68 57.98 28.93
CA ASP A 863 160.62 57.31 28.19
C ASP A 863 161.16 56.36 27.11
N GLN A 864 162.20 56.77 26.40
CA GLN A 864 162.86 55.95 25.38
C GLN A 864 163.74 54.86 26.01
N ALA A 865 164.41 55.17 27.12
CA ALA A 865 165.19 54.20 27.88
C ALA A 865 164.31 53.07 28.41
N GLU A 866 163.18 53.38 29.05
CA GLU A 866 162.24 52.36 29.54
C GLU A 866 161.59 51.58 28.39
N TYR A 867 161.27 52.24 27.27
CA TYR A 867 160.75 51.56 26.08
C TYR A 867 161.75 50.55 25.50
N CYS A 868 163.02 50.94 25.36
CA CYS A 868 164.08 50.03 24.92
C CYS A 868 164.31 48.90 25.93
N ILE A 869 164.32 49.17 27.23
CA ILE A 869 164.49 48.14 28.28
C ILE A 869 163.33 47.13 28.26
N ALA A 870 162.10 47.57 28.03
CA ALA A 870 160.93 46.69 27.99
C ALA A 870 160.90 45.79 26.74
N ARG A 871 161.53 46.22 25.63
CA ARG A 871 161.45 45.55 24.33
C ARG A 871 162.74 44.84 23.91
N MET A 872 163.88 45.17 24.49
CA MET A 872 165.15 44.49 24.25
C MET A 872 165.22 43.21 25.10
N ALA A 873 165.66 42.12 24.48
CA ALA A 873 165.81 40.84 25.17
C ALA A 873 167.08 40.85 26.06
N PRO A 874 167.09 40.11 27.18
CA PRO A 874 168.30 39.96 27.99
C PRO A 874 169.40 39.20 27.23
N TYR A 875 170.64 39.70 27.33
CA TYR A 875 171.80 39.15 26.62
C TYR A 875 172.35 37.91 27.34
N ALA A 876 172.40 36.77 26.64
CA ALA A 876 172.79 35.46 27.18
C ALA A 876 174.20 34.99 26.79
N GLY A 877 175.11 35.91 26.46
CA GLY A 877 176.50 35.59 26.08
C GLY A 877 177.38 35.17 27.28
N PRO A 878 178.55 34.55 27.03
CA PRO A 878 179.47 34.08 28.09
C PRO A 878 179.99 35.21 29.00
N ASP A 879 179.93 36.47 28.53
CA ASP A 879 180.35 37.67 29.26
C ASP A 879 179.19 38.36 30.00
N ALA A 880 178.01 37.71 30.03
CA ALA A 880 176.78 38.30 30.55
C ALA A 880 176.92 38.66 32.04
N THR A 881 176.78 39.96 32.30
CA THR A 881 176.64 40.51 33.64
C THR A 881 175.16 40.64 33.99
N PRO A 882 174.77 40.59 35.27
CA PRO A 882 173.38 40.74 35.67
C PRO A 882 172.81 42.07 35.17
N GLY A 883 171.83 42.03 34.26
CA GLY A 883 171.17 43.22 33.70
C GLY A 883 171.58 43.64 32.28
N ALA A 884 172.30 42.81 31.52
CA ALA A 884 172.67 43.05 30.13
C ALA A 884 171.50 42.80 29.13
N LEU A 885 171.34 43.67 28.11
CA LEU A 885 170.29 43.65 27.07
C LEU A 885 170.90 43.67 25.65
N ASP A 886 170.21 43.04 24.70
CA ASP A 886 170.61 42.94 23.28
C ASP A 886 169.85 43.97 22.40
N TYR A 887 170.57 44.94 21.85
CA TYR A 887 170.03 45.98 20.98
C TYR A 887 170.06 45.62 19.48
N MET A 888 170.80 44.57 19.08
CA MET A 888 170.90 44.18 17.67
C MET A 888 169.59 43.55 17.19
N SER A 889 169.06 42.60 17.94
CA SER A 889 167.77 41.95 17.62
C SER A 889 166.59 42.95 17.60
N PHE A 890 166.63 43.96 18.46
CA PHE A 890 165.58 44.99 18.52
C PHE A 890 165.52 45.87 17.26
N SER A 891 166.67 46.24 16.68
CA SER A 891 166.71 47.19 15.55
C SER A 891 166.28 46.53 14.22
N THR A 892 166.60 45.26 14.00
CA THR A 892 166.18 44.52 12.79
C THR A 892 164.67 44.28 12.78
N ALA A 893 164.04 44.09 13.94
CA ALA A 893 162.59 43.91 14.04
C ALA A 893 161.78 45.19 13.74
N LEU A 894 162.38 46.38 13.82
CA LEU A 894 161.67 47.66 13.66
C LEU A 894 161.45 48.07 12.20
N TYR A 895 162.28 47.57 11.28
CA TYR A 895 162.24 47.90 9.85
C TYR A 895 161.85 46.72 8.95
N GLY A 896 161.52 45.57 9.55
CA GLY A 896 160.71 44.55 8.89
C GLY A 896 161.23 44.01 7.56
N GLU A 897 162.50 43.62 7.46
CA GLU A 897 162.86 42.55 6.52
C GLU A 897 162.71 41.23 7.28
N SER A 898 161.51 40.67 7.21
CA SER A 898 161.20 39.33 7.68
C SER A 898 160.37 38.68 6.60
N ASP A 899 161.04 37.97 5.70
CA ASP A 899 160.42 37.12 4.69
C ASP A 899 159.34 36.23 5.32
N LEU A 900 158.10 36.48 4.92
CA LEU A 900 156.95 35.58 5.07
C LEU A 900 156.09 35.65 3.80
#